data_AF-E2N752-F1
#
_entry.id   AF-E2N752-F1
#
_cell.length_a   1.000
_cell.length_b   1.000
_cell.length_c   1.000
_cell.angle_alpha   90.00
_cell.angle_beta   90.00
_cell.angle_gamma   90.00
#
_symmetry.space_group_name_H-M   'P 1'
#
loop_
_entity.id
_entity.type
_entity.pdbx_description
1 polymer ?
#
loop_
_entity_poly.entity_id
_entity_poly.type
_entity_poly.pdbx_seq_one_letter_code
_entity_poly.pdbx_strand_id
1 'polypeptide(L)'
;MKNSCRYILLVLFLFTGGNLLASIYNGGLYFRSHSAPSVDRTSLTLNDDKPFDVNNEFTISFQMWVRNNEPDFGSILHLYTNTNQLVRFSFVAGGRRHYPALVFNEGMVTVDSPIEREKWVSVSLRMDMNNNSIAVNYNGKDTTIMVPLSGSTHVRALFGHAPEYLADVAPVNIKDVKVSQDGEQTCEWKLWKHNNDICFDEMKGAIARAESPYWLIDDHIEWKSIYKGNISGRLDVAFNALDALFYLVKPETVEVLDEKGTLVDKIGVQGGYPAMEFTDHLIFDTLSNRLVSYSLSQNRVSCFSFDTKRWSLSERNKEEPNYYNHARTFNSADSSFYFFGGYGFYRYQNDLFRMNAATGELEKINYEPLLNPRYSSAITVVGDELYILGGRGNKYGKQELVSHFYPELYAINLKTKKSRVVWKKQQTDVSMLMASSMYFEPSDSSFYAVALKDGGVLWKISMKDTVWTEVSKPIRNEVIHQDCDFSFYSSPSHQKLFLVMDKILTDRTHNVSIYSINTPLMSESDIMQVEEETVADSFAWYWIVVGTLALLGLGYVIYFWLSRNKEVKSLSDNIPTAIRDIPEGSKKLENKEIELEGENILVTKSIENYFDRSRSAISLLGTFNVRDKEGNDITSNFTPRLKSLLVLLILYTEKNERGILTRKMTDMLWSDKDEIAARNNRNVTLRKLRVLLEEVGDVEVISDGGFLKIRWNESVFCDYCTALHCMDLLQKNGAQKDEVLLNQILELLLYGPLLSNTIVDWLDEFKDAYSSLSIDLLRNLLDIEYRKSDREMVLRITDIMFLHDPLNEEALAAKCSVLFLEGKKGIAKSVYDRFCKEYRESLGEDYKIPLSKLCE
;
A
#
# COMPACT_ATOMS: atom_id res chain seq x y z
N MET A 1 53.34 10.33 0.82
CA MET A 1 52.61 10.85 2.01
C MET A 1 51.25 11.48 1.69
N LYS A 2 51.05 12.23 0.59
CA LYS A 2 49.73 12.85 0.27
C LYS A 2 48.62 11.87 -0.15
N ASN A 3 48.94 10.71 -0.73
CA ASN A 3 47.92 9.76 -1.18
C ASN A 3 47.40 8.88 -0.03
N SER A 4 48.26 8.45 0.90
CA SER A 4 47.87 7.65 2.07
C SER A 4 46.89 8.40 3.00
N CYS A 5 47.03 9.72 3.11
CA CYS A 5 46.15 10.56 3.92
C CYS A 5 44.74 10.69 3.32
N ARG A 6 44.60 10.63 1.98
CA ARG A 6 43.30 10.63 1.28
C ARG A 6 42.53 9.33 1.47
N TYR A 7 43.21 8.17 1.46
CA TYR A 7 42.56 6.88 1.72
C TYR A 7 42.15 6.76 3.19
N ILE A 8 42.96 7.26 4.13
CA ILE A 8 42.59 7.30 5.55
C ILE A 8 41.38 8.22 5.78
N LEU A 9 41.31 9.38 5.11
CA LEU A 9 40.14 10.28 5.18
C LEU A 9 38.88 9.68 4.54
N LEU A 10 39.02 8.93 3.44
CA LEU A 10 37.89 8.25 2.78
C LEU A 10 37.37 7.08 3.62
N VAL A 11 38.27 6.32 4.24
CA VAL A 11 37.94 5.24 5.18
C VAL A 11 37.35 5.83 6.47
N LEU A 12 37.88 6.93 7.00
CA LEU A 12 37.25 7.65 8.13
C LEU A 12 35.86 8.17 7.76
N PHE A 13 35.63 8.68 6.55
CA PHE A 13 34.29 9.10 6.10
C PHE A 13 33.31 7.94 5.95
N LEU A 14 33.78 6.76 5.53
CA LEU A 14 32.99 5.52 5.45
C LEU A 14 32.66 4.97 6.85
N PHE A 15 33.56 5.09 7.82
CA PHE A 15 33.32 4.67 9.21
C PHE A 15 32.54 5.70 10.06
N THR A 16 32.61 7.00 9.74
CA THR A 16 31.78 8.03 10.40
C THR A 16 30.40 8.20 9.74
N GLY A 17 30.24 7.83 8.48
CA GLY A 17 28.99 7.95 7.73
C GLY A 17 27.84 7.15 8.34
N GLY A 18 28.09 5.94 8.83
CA GLY A 18 27.07 5.10 9.48
C GLY A 18 26.51 5.72 10.77
N ASN A 19 27.36 6.32 11.61
CA ASN A 19 26.93 6.99 12.84
C ASN A 19 26.28 8.36 12.57
N LEU A 20 26.64 9.06 11.48
CA LEU A 20 26.00 10.31 11.08
C LEU A 20 24.58 10.04 10.52
N LEU A 21 24.41 8.98 9.72
CA LEU A 21 23.11 8.53 9.21
C LEU A 21 22.18 8.17 10.37
N ALA A 22 22.61 7.38 11.36
CA ALA A 22 21.81 7.06 12.55
C ALA A 22 21.41 8.28 13.41
N SER A 23 22.07 9.44 13.25
CA SER A 23 21.66 10.70 13.90
C SER A 23 20.65 11.51 13.08
N ILE A 24 20.59 11.27 11.75
CA ILE A 24 19.65 11.91 10.82
C ILE A 24 18.29 11.22 10.84
N TYR A 25 18.26 9.90 11.09
CA TYR A 25 17.02 9.12 11.18
C TYR A 25 16.64 8.91 12.65
N ASN A 26 15.35 9.09 12.97
CA ASN A 26 14.82 8.87 14.33
C ASN A 26 14.77 7.36 14.64
N GLY A 27 15.92 6.73 14.91
CA GLY A 27 16.01 5.33 15.31
C GLY A 27 15.73 5.09 16.80
N GLY A 28 15.32 3.87 17.15
CA GLY A 28 15.03 3.42 18.50
C GLY A 28 13.71 2.67 18.62
N LEU A 29 13.48 2.08 19.79
CA LEU A 29 12.22 1.43 20.15
C LEU A 29 11.39 2.35 21.06
N TYR A 30 10.15 2.63 20.66
CA TYR A 30 9.17 3.35 21.47
C TYR A 30 8.49 2.37 22.46
N PHE A 31 8.58 2.65 23.76
CA PHE A 31 7.89 1.83 24.75
C PHE A 31 6.47 2.35 24.99
N ARG A 32 5.46 1.59 24.56
CA ARG A 32 4.06 1.84 24.91
C ARG A 32 3.89 1.73 26.44
N SER A 33 3.36 2.79 27.05
CA SER A 33 3.35 2.99 28.51
C SER A 33 1.94 3.21 29.08
N HIS A 34 1.69 4.36 29.70
CA HIS A 34 0.46 4.68 30.42
C HIS A 34 -0.73 4.90 29.49
N SER A 35 -0.47 5.37 28.27
CA SER A 35 -1.52 5.57 27.26
C SER A 35 -2.01 4.27 26.61
N ALA A 36 -1.36 3.14 26.86
CA ALA A 36 -1.68 1.84 26.28
C ALA A 36 -2.27 0.88 27.32
N PRO A 37 -3.21 -0.01 26.94
CA PRO A 37 -3.62 -1.14 27.78
C PRO A 37 -2.41 -1.97 28.22
N SER A 38 -2.47 -2.59 29.40
CA SER A 38 -1.31 -3.31 29.96
C SER A 38 -0.76 -4.40 29.03
N VAL A 39 -1.63 -5.07 28.26
CA VAL A 39 -1.26 -6.13 27.30
C VAL A 39 -0.52 -5.59 26.07
N ASP A 40 -0.69 -4.30 25.76
CA ASP A 40 -0.07 -3.64 24.60
C ASP A 40 1.19 -2.86 25.00
N ARG A 41 1.59 -2.92 26.27
CA ARG A 41 2.81 -2.27 26.76
C ARG A 41 4.03 -3.01 26.25
N THR A 42 5.02 -2.24 25.85
CA THR A 42 6.20 -2.80 25.18
C THR A 42 7.14 -3.48 26.18
N SER A 43 7.64 -4.64 25.81
CA SER A 43 8.79 -5.30 26.44
C SER A 43 9.90 -5.49 25.41
N LEU A 44 11.15 -5.58 25.86
CA LEU A 44 12.29 -5.97 25.02
C LEU A 44 13.18 -6.94 25.78
N THR A 45 13.16 -8.22 25.41
CA THR A 45 14.09 -9.23 25.93
C THR A 45 15.39 -9.19 25.12
N LEU A 46 16.52 -9.30 25.81
CA LEU A 46 17.81 -9.39 25.14
C LEU A 46 18.27 -10.84 25.03
N ASN A 47 19.05 -11.13 23.99
CA ASN A 47 19.66 -12.44 23.73
C ASN A 47 18.64 -13.59 23.64
N ASP A 48 17.47 -13.33 23.05
CA ASP A 48 16.34 -14.28 22.94
C ASP A 48 15.96 -14.89 24.30
N ASP A 49 15.95 -14.05 25.34
CA ASP A 49 15.69 -14.38 26.74
C ASP A 49 16.73 -15.32 27.40
N LYS A 50 17.81 -15.66 26.69
CA LYS A 50 18.92 -16.44 27.26
C LYS A 50 19.82 -15.55 28.12
N PRO A 51 20.26 -16.04 29.29
CA PRO A 51 21.15 -15.28 30.15
C PRO A 51 22.53 -15.05 29.52
N PHE A 52 23.18 -13.98 29.96
CA PHE A 52 24.58 -13.67 29.72
C PHE A 52 25.45 -14.31 30.80
N ASP A 53 26.45 -15.07 30.39
CA ASP A 53 27.46 -15.63 31.30
C ASP A 53 28.34 -14.52 31.88
N VAL A 54 28.65 -14.58 33.17
CA VAL A 54 29.50 -13.57 33.82
C VAL A 54 30.35 -14.19 34.92
N ASN A 55 31.61 -13.75 35.02
CA ASN A 55 32.50 -14.19 36.10
C ASN A 55 32.67 -13.12 37.18
N ASN A 56 32.99 -11.89 36.76
CA ASN A 56 33.31 -10.79 37.66
C ASN A 56 32.30 -9.65 37.50
N GLU A 57 32.00 -9.26 36.26
CA GLU A 57 31.30 -8.01 35.99
C GLU A 57 30.34 -8.09 34.80
N PHE A 58 29.12 -7.60 35.00
CA PHE A 58 28.13 -7.42 33.94
C PHE A 58 27.79 -5.93 33.82
N THR A 59 27.89 -5.36 32.63
CA THR A 59 27.49 -3.99 32.35
C THR A 59 26.47 -3.94 31.21
N ILE A 60 25.39 -3.19 31.41
CA ILE A 60 24.42 -2.85 30.37
C ILE A 60 24.30 -1.33 30.28
N SER A 61 24.39 -0.80 29.06
CA SER A 61 24.26 0.64 28.81
C SER A 61 23.37 0.92 27.60
N PHE A 62 22.70 2.06 27.59
CA PHE A 62 21.76 2.45 26.54
C PHE A 62 21.52 3.95 26.53
N GLN A 63 21.01 4.47 25.41
CA GLN A 63 20.45 5.82 25.32
C GLN A 63 18.94 5.76 25.58
N MET A 64 18.44 6.71 26.36
CA MET A 64 17.03 6.79 26.74
C MET A 64 16.47 8.18 26.48
N TRP A 65 15.29 8.26 25.88
CA TRP A 65 14.53 9.51 25.69
C TRP A 65 13.25 9.43 26.50
N VAL A 66 13.06 10.33 27.47
CA VAL A 66 11.82 10.38 28.25
C VAL A 66 10.83 11.29 27.56
N ARG A 67 9.64 10.78 27.24
CA ARG A 67 8.60 11.53 26.55
C ARG A 67 7.82 12.45 27.50
N ASN A 68 7.34 13.56 26.96
CA ASN A 68 6.36 14.42 27.60
C ASN A 68 4.94 13.85 27.47
N ASN A 69 3.99 14.46 28.18
CA ASN A 69 2.53 14.21 28.09
C ASN A 69 2.04 12.85 28.61
N GLU A 70 2.91 12.06 29.26
CA GLU A 70 2.54 10.89 30.05
C GLU A 70 3.17 10.98 31.45
N PRO A 71 2.59 10.33 32.48
CA PRO A 71 3.24 10.19 33.78
C PRO A 71 4.61 9.52 33.67
N ASP A 72 5.65 10.18 34.15
CA ASP A 72 7.04 9.69 34.16
C ASP A 72 7.29 8.74 35.35
N PHE A 73 6.52 7.66 35.39
CA PHE A 73 6.56 6.62 36.41
C PHE A 73 6.60 5.24 35.76
N GLY A 74 7.30 4.28 36.38
CA GLY A 74 7.28 2.88 35.94
C GLY A 74 8.65 2.27 35.76
N SER A 75 8.66 0.98 35.43
CA SER A 75 9.87 0.19 35.16
C SER A 75 10.47 0.50 33.79
N ILE A 76 11.80 0.42 33.72
CA ILE A 76 12.59 0.63 32.50
C ILE A 76 13.38 -0.64 32.18
N LEU A 77 14.11 -1.20 33.15
CA LEU A 77 14.98 -2.36 32.96
C LEU A 77 14.89 -3.28 34.19
N HIS A 78 14.84 -4.58 33.94
CA HIS A 78 14.84 -5.66 34.91
C HIS A 78 16.04 -6.57 34.65
N LEU A 79 16.84 -6.82 35.69
CA LEU A 79 18.00 -7.70 35.67
C LEU A 79 17.77 -8.85 36.65
N TYR A 80 17.81 -10.07 36.12
CA TYR A 80 17.59 -11.31 36.87
C TYR A 80 18.88 -12.10 36.95
N THR A 81 19.19 -12.62 38.12
CA THR A 81 20.35 -13.50 38.32
C THR A 81 19.91 -14.93 38.56
N ASN A 82 20.81 -15.90 38.32
CA ASN A 82 20.58 -17.30 38.70
C ASN A 82 20.55 -17.56 40.22
N THR A 83 20.86 -16.56 41.05
CA THR A 83 20.73 -16.60 42.52
C THR A 83 19.41 -16.00 43.00
N ASN A 84 18.43 -15.87 42.11
CA ASN A 84 17.09 -15.29 42.35
C ASN A 84 17.10 -13.82 42.81
N GLN A 85 18.16 -13.08 42.53
CA GLN A 85 18.16 -11.63 42.73
C GLN A 85 17.51 -10.93 41.54
N LEU A 86 16.59 -10.01 41.82
CA LEU A 86 15.94 -9.11 40.86
C LEU A 86 16.30 -7.66 41.17
N VAL A 87 16.95 -7.01 40.21
CA VAL A 87 17.32 -5.59 40.26
C VAL A 87 16.57 -4.87 39.17
N ARG A 88 15.92 -3.75 39.52
CA ARG A 88 15.12 -2.96 38.57
C ARG A 88 15.62 -1.53 38.53
N PHE A 89 15.70 -0.98 37.34
CA PHE A 89 15.83 0.45 37.11
C PHE A 89 14.46 1.01 36.72
N SER A 90 13.98 1.98 37.48
CA SER A 90 12.61 2.50 37.36
C SER A 90 12.56 4.00 37.64
N PHE A 91 11.52 4.67 37.13
CA PHE A 91 11.08 5.94 37.68
C PHE A 91 10.08 5.70 38.81
N VAL A 92 10.36 6.29 39.96
CA VAL A 92 9.61 6.05 41.21
C VAL A 92 9.06 7.35 41.77
N ALA A 93 7.95 7.26 42.50
CA ALA A 93 7.33 8.40 43.14
C ALA A 93 8.06 8.81 44.43
N GLY A 94 8.46 10.08 44.52
CA GLY A 94 9.06 10.69 45.71
C GLY A 94 8.24 11.88 46.20
N GLY A 95 6.92 11.70 46.37
CA GLY A 95 5.99 12.76 46.77
C GLY A 95 5.53 13.62 45.58
N ARG A 96 6.02 14.86 45.47
CA ARG A 96 5.62 15.80 44.38
C ARG A 96 6.44 15.65 43.09
N ARG A 97 7.48 14.80 43.08
CA ARG A 97 8.37 14.57 41.93
C ARG A 97 8.69 13.09 41.78
N HIS A 98 9.00 12.68 40.56
CA HIS A 98 9.52 11.35 40.25
C HIS A 98 11.05 11.39 40.12
N TYR A 99 11.69 10.26 40.40
CA TYR A 99 13.14 10.12 40.38
C TYR A 99 13.55 8.82 39.70
N PRO A 100 14.69 8.78 39.01
CA PRO A 100 15.35 7.52 38.66
C PRO A 100 15.77 6.79 39.93
N ALA A 101 15.55 5.49 39.99
CA ALA A 101 15.91 4.68 41.14
C ALA A 101 16.30 3.26 40.73
N LEU A 102 17.19 2.68 41.55
CA LEU A 102 17.39 1.24 41.61
C LEU A 102 16.48 0.66 42.68
N VAL A 103 15.69 -0.33 42.30
CA VAL A 103 14.81 -1.09 43.19
C VAL A 103 15.36 -2.51 43.28
N PHE A 104 15.60 -2.98 44.50
CA PHE A 104 16.16 -4.30 44.75
C PHE A 104 15.43 -4.94 45.93
N ASN A 105 14.84 -6.12 45.73
CA ASN A 105 13.94 -6.78 46.69
C ASN A 105 12.85 -5.80 47.21
N GLU A 106 12.80 -5.55 48.53
CA GLU A 106 11.90 -4.58 49.18
C GLU A 106 12.52 -3.18 49.33
N GLY A 107 13.79 -2.99 48.94
CA GLY A 107 14.54 -1.75 49.07
C GLY A 107 14.59 -0.92 47.78
N MET A 108 14.84 0.38 47.94
CA MET A 108 14.97 1.32 46.83
C MET A 108 15.99 2.40 47.15
N VAL A 109 16.81 2.77 46.15
CA VAL A 109 17.74 3.90 46.24
C VAL A 109 17.53 4.80 45.02
N THR A 110 17.23 6.07 45.27
CA THR A 110 17.05 7.08 44.24
C THR A 110 18.40 7.62 43.79
N VAL A 111 18.52 7.87 42.48
CA VAL A 111 19.63 8.62 41.90
C VAL A 111 19.31 10.12 42.03
N ASP A 112 20.22 10.90 42.59
CA ASP A 112 20.07 12.35 42.77
C ASP A 112 20.30 13.08 41.43
N SER A 113 19.37 12.87 40.50
CA SER A 113 19.35 13.48 39.18
C SER A 113 17.90 13.66 38.71
N PRO A 114 17.54 14.83 38.15
CA PRO A 114 16.20 15.06 37.63
C PRO A 114 15.95 14.23 36.37
N ILE A 115 14.69 13.86 36.14
CA ILE A 115 14.27 13.24 34.88
C ILE A 115 14.27 14.31 33.78
N GLU A 116 15.27 14.27 32.90
CA GLU A 116 15.30 15.11 31.69
C GLU A 116 14.36 14.53 30.62
N ARG A 117 13.44 15.35 30.11
CA ARG A 117 12.48 14.97 29.06
C ARG A 117 12.82 15.61 27.73
N GLU A 118 12.32 14.99 26.66
CA GLU A 118 12.53 15.43 25.28
C GLU A 118 14.02 15.60 24.91
N LYS A 119 14.86 14.72 25.47
CA LYS A 119 16.29 14.67 25.21
C LYS A 119 16.83 13.27 25.45
N TRP A 120 17.80 12.86 24.65
CA TRP A 120 18.54 11.61 24.86
C TRP A 120 19.49 11.76 26.05
N VAL A 121 19.36 10.84 27.01
CA VAL A 121 20.26 10.70 28.16
C VAL A 121 20.93 9.33 28.15
N SER A 122 22.19 9.29 28.56
CA SER A 122 22.94 8.05 28.68
C SER A 122 22.65 7.38 30.03
N VAL A 123 22.42 6.07 29.99
CA VAL A 123 22.20 5.24 31.19
C VAL A 123 23.14 4.04 31.14
N SER A 124 23.76 3.70 32.27
CA SER A 124 24.59 2.51 32.42
C SER A 124 24.37 1.87 33.78
N LEU A 125 24.18 0.55 33.82
CA LEU A 125 24.16 -0.25 35.05
C LEU A 125 25.31 -1.24 35.01
N ARG A 126 26.13 -1.25 36.07
CA ARG A 126 27.28 -2.14 36.23
C ARG A 126 27.10 -2.97 37.50
N MET A 127 27.03 -4.28 37.36
CA MET A 127 26.96 -5.26 38.43
C MET A 127 28.35 -5.86 38.67
N ASP A 128 28.90 -5.61 39.86
CA ASP A 128 30.16 -6.20 40.33
C ASP A 128 29.85 -7.37 41.27
N MET A 129 30.04 -8.59 40.76
CA MET A 129 29.69 -9.83 41.46
C MET A 129 30.61 -10.09 42.66
N ASN A 130 31.86 -9.64 42.56
CA ASN A 130 32.88 -9.85 43.58
C ASN A 130 32.70 -8.89 44.76
N ASN A 131 32.39 -7.62 44.47
CA ASN A 131 32.19 -6.59 45.48
C ASN A 131 30.73 -6.46 45.94
N ASN A 132 29.82 -7.30 45.44
CA ASN A 132 28.39 -7.27 45.81
C ASN A 132 27.79 -5.87 45.62
N SER A 133 28.03 -5.25 44.47
CA SER A 133 27.59 -3.88 44.24
C SER A 133 27.00 -3.67 42.85
N ILE A 134 26.06 -2.72 42.75
CA ILE A 134 25.50 -2.26 41.49
C ILE A 134 25.66 -0.76 41.42
N ALA A 135 26.37 -0.29 40.41
CA ALA A 135 26.50 1.12 40.09
C ALA A 135 25.56 1.48 38.95
N VAL A 136 24.78 2.54 39.11
CA VAL A 136 24.01 3.17 38.03
C VAL A 136 24.63 4.53 37.71
N ASN A 137 24.92 4.76 36.43
CA ASN A 137 25.18 6.08 35.88
C ASN A 137 23.91 6.53 35.14
N TYR A 138 23.30 7.61 35.59
CA TYR A 138 22.18 8.25 34.90
C TYR A 138 22.56 9.68 34.55
N ASN A 139 22.71 9.95 33.25
CA ASN A 139 23.09 11.27 32.74
C ASN A 139 24.35 11.85 33.42
N GLY A 140 25.37 11.01 33.60
CA GLY A 140 26.64 11.39 34.24
C GLY A 140 26.61 11.45 35.77
N LYS A 141 25.50 11.11 36.42
CA LYS A 141 25.41 10.97 37.89
C LYS A 141 25.50 9.51 38.29
N ASP A 142 26.50 9.20 39.12
CA ASP A 142 26.72 7.86 39.64
C ASP A 142 26.01 7.64 40.98
N THR A 143 25.46 6.45 41.18
CA THR A 143 24.94 5.97 42.47
C THR A 143 25.26 4.49 42.58
N THR A 144 25.83 4.07 43.71
CA THR A 144 26.19 2.67 43.95
C THR A 144 25.42 2.12 45.14
N ILE A 145 24.89 0.91 44.99
CA ILE A 145 24.19 0.18 46.04
C ILE A 145 24.85 -1.17 46.28
N MET A 146 24.75 -1.68 47.52
CA MET A 146 25.21 -3.01 47.87
C MET A 146 24.07 -4.02 47.65
N VAL A 147 24.37 -5.08 46.90
CA VAL A 147 23.43 -6.14 46.50
C VAL A 147 24.15 -7.49 46.59
N PRO A 148 23.59 -8.52 47.23
CA PRO A 148 24.22 -9.84 47.37
C PRO A 148 24.25 -10.58 46.02
N LEU A 149 25.26 -10.28 45.22
CA LEU A 149 25.46 -10.81 43.87
C LEU A 149 26.42 -12.01 43.82
N SER A 150 27.19 -12.26 44.89
CA SER A 150 28.16 -13.35 44.96
C SER A 150 27.54 -14.69 44.59
N GLY A 151 28.21 -15.42 43.69
CA GLY A 151 27.72 -16.69 43.15
C GLY A 151 26.79 -16.56 41.94
N SER A 152 26.42 -15.33 41.55
CA SER A 152 25.70 -15.09 40.30
C SER A 152 26.67 -15.24 39.12
N THR A 153 26.33 -16.13 38.20
CA THR A 153 27.13 -16.44 37.00
C THR A 153 26.35 -16.21 35.71
N HIS A 154 25.06 -15.91 35.82
CA HIS A 154 24.16 -15.71 34.71
C HIS A 154 23.27 -14.51 34.99
N VAL A 155 23.19 -13.57 34.05
CA VAL A 155 22.31 -12.39 34.14
C VAL A 155 21.38 -12.35 32.94
N ARG A 156 20.07 -12.23 33.16
CA ARG A 156 19.06 -12.03 32.11
C ARG A 156 18.55 -10.60 32.19
N ALA A 157 18.38 -9.96 31.03
CA ALA A 157 17.97 -8.55 30.93
C ALA A 157 16.68 -8.41 30.12
N LEU A 158 15.71 -7.69 30.67
CA LEU A 158 14.43 -7.38 30.04
C LEU A 158 14.08 -5.91 30.28
N PHE A 159 13.76 -5.17 29.22
CA PHE A 159 13.26 -3.81 29.33
C PHE A 159 11.73 -3.76 29.33
N GLY A 160 11.18 -2.73 29.98
CA GLY A 160 9.76 -2.41 29.95
C GLY A 160 8.89 -3.38 30.73
N HIS A 161 7.82 -3.85 30.10
CA HIS A 161 6.82 -4.70 30.75
C HIS A 161 7.37 -6.08 31.11
N ALA A 162 7.18 -6.52 32.36
CA ALA A 162 7.58 -7.84 32.84
C ALA A 162 6.34 -8.62 33.33
N PRO A 163 6.14 -9.89 32.93
CA PRO A 163 4.93 -10.66 33.27
C PRO A 163 4.64 -10.76 34.77
N GLU A 164 5.69 -10.95 35.56
CA GLU A 164 5.64 -11.07 37.02
C GLU A 164 5.53 -9.74 37.78
N TYR A 165 5.52 -8.61 37.08
CA TYR A 165 5.54 -7.28 37.70
C TYR A 165 4.43 -6.37 37.20
N LEU A 166 3.43 -6.16 38.05
CA LEU A 166 2.24 -5.36 37.77
C LEU A 166 2.47 -3.83 37.73
N ALA A 167 3.70 -3.34 37.92
CA ALA A 167 3.95 -1.90 37.86
C ALA A 167 3.98 -1.40 36.41
N ASP A 168 3.64 -0.13 36.21
CA ASP A 168 3.61 0.48 34.89
C ASP A 168 4.98 0.52 34.21
N VAL A 169 4.98 0.73 32.89
CA VAL A 169 6.18 0.95 32.06
C VAL A 169 6.42 2.46 31.95
N ALA A 170 7.67 2.89 32.12
CA ALA A 170 8.01 4.30 31.98
C ALA A 170 7.86 4.77 30.51
N PRO A 171 7.46 6.03 30.25
CA PRO A 171 7.22 6.54 28.89
C PRO A 171 8.54 6.90 28.19
N VAL A 172 9.32 5.88 27.82
CA VAL A 172 10.68 6.04 27.29
C VAL A 172 10.83 5.49 25.87
N ASN A 173 11.74 6.09 25.08
CA ASN A 173 12.30 5.45 23.90
C ASN A 173 13.73 5.01 24.21
N ILE A 174 14.16 3.87 23.68
CA ILE A 174 15.50 3.32 23.94
C ILE A 174 16.21 3.03 22.61
N LYS A 175 17.52 3.29 22.57
CA LYS A 175 18.41 2.91 21.45
C LYS A 175 19.83 2.64 21.95
N ASP A 176 20.67 2.10 21.06
CA ASP A 176 22.09 1.83 21.31
C ASP A 176 22.32 1.00 22.60
N VAL A 177 21.61 -0.11 22.74
CA VAL A 177 21.74 -1.02 23.89
C VAL A 177 23.01 -1.85 23.74
N LYS A 178 23.91 -1.76 24.72
CA LYS A 178 25.20 -2.44 24.75
C LYS A 178 25.32 -3.29 25.99
N VAL A 179 25.85 -4.50 25.83
CA VAL A 179 26.18 -5.39 26.94
C VAL A 179 27.68 -5.66 26.94
N SER A 180 28.28 -5.64 28.12
CA SER A 180 29.69 -6.00 28.34
C SER A 180 29.81 -7.01 29.48
N GLN A 181 30.61 -8.04 29.26
CA GLN A 181 30.90 -9.11 30.22
C GLN A 181 32.39 -9.05 30.53
N ASP A 182 32.76 -8.94 31.80
CA ASP A 182 34.15 -8.91 32.27
C ASP A 182 35.03 -7.83 31.59
N GLY A 183 34.42 -6.69 31.25
CA GLY A 183 35.09 -5.53 30.63
C GLY A 183 35.15 -5.54 29.10
N GLU A 184 34.69 -6.61 28.45
CA GLU A 184 34.60 -6.72 26.99
C GLU A 184 33.15 -6.50 26.51
N GLN A 185 32.93 -5.63 25.52
CA GLN A 185 31.62 -5.47 24.88
C GLN A 185 31.33 -6.70 24.02
N THR A 186 30.22 -7.38 24.26
CA THR A 186 29.88 -8.65 23.58
C THR A 186 28.62 -8.59 22.73
N CYS A 187 27.79 -7.55 22.91
CA CYS A 187 26.60 -7.30 22.11
C CYS A 187 26.37 -5.78 21.95
N GLU A 188 25.87 -5.38 20.79
CA GLU A 188 25.39 -4.01 20.53
C GLU A 188 24.12 -4.03 19.66
N TRP A 189 22.96 -3.77 20.26
CA TRP A 189 21.70 -3.56 19.55
C TRP A 189 21.48 -2.07 19.32
N LYS A 190 21.60 -1.65 18.07
CA LYS A 190 21.39 -0.25 17.70
C LYS A 190 19.91 0.17 17.75
N LEU A 191 18.97 -0.76 17.51
CA LEU A 191 17.51 -0.55 17.50
C LEU A 191 17.00 0.49 16.48
N TRP A 192 17.75 0.72 15.40
CA TRP A 192 17.37 1.64 14.31
C TRP A 192 16.92 0.91 13.03
N LYS A 193 17.10 -0.42 13.02
CA LYS A 193 16.59 -1.37 12.04
C LYS A 193 16.03 -2.56 12.79
N HIS A 194 15.16 -3.33 12.14
CA HIS A 194 14.52 -4.48 12.76
C HIS A 194 14.13 -5.51 11.70
N ASN A 195 13.76 -6.70 12.13
CA ASN A 195 13.05 -7.69 11.33
C ASN A 195 11.80 -8.04 12.11
N ASN A 196 10.66 -7.44 11.73
CA ASN A 196 9.40 -7.57 12.46
C ASN A 196 9.54 -7.23 13.96
N ASP A 197 9.42 -8.23 14.84
CA ASP A 197 9.51 -8.11 16.31
C ASP A 197 10.93 -8.25 16.84
N ILE A 198 11.93 -8.52 16.00
CA ILE A 198 13.31 -8.74 16.44
C ILE A 198 14.30 -7.69 15.92
N CYS A 199 15.40 -7.51 16.65
CA CYS A 199 16.59 -6.77 16.23
C CYS A 199 17.83 -7.62 16.49
N PHE A 200 18.68 -7.79 15.49
CA PHE A 200 19.98 -8.42 15.62
C PHE A 200 21.02 -7.44 16.17
N ASP A 201 21.96 -7.95 16.94
CA ASP A 201 23.12 -7.20 17.43
C ASP A 201 24.23 -7.13 16.36
N GLU A 202 24.99 -6.03 16.36
CA GLU A 202 26.03 -5.73 15.35
C GLU A 202 27.32 -6.58 15.49
N MET A 203 27.47 -7.35 16.58
CA MET A 203 28.70 -8.09 16.87
C MET A 203 28.59 -9.59 16.52
N LYS A 204 27.55 -10.27 17.01
CA LYS A 204 27.44 -11.74 16.86
C LYS A 204 26.05 -12.21 16.39
N GLY A 205 25.16 -11.30 16.00
CA GLY A 205 23.81 -11.63 15.54
C GLY A 205 22.87 -12.16 16.64
N ALA A 206 23.13 -11.86 17.90
CA ALA A 206 22.24 -12.14 19.01
C ALA A 206 20.92 -11.35 18.87
N ILE A 207 19.82 -11.99 19.20
CA ILE A 207 18.47 -11.46 19.00
C ILE A 207 18.04 -10.65 20.23
N ALA A 208 17.53 -9.45 20.01
CA ALA A 208 16.64 -8.78 20.95
C ALA A 208 15.21 -8.87 20.42
N ARG A 209 14.25 -9.27 21.24
CA ARG A 209 12.85 -9.49 20.84
C ARG A 209 11.94 -8.53 21.57
N ALA A 210 11.13 -7.80 20.81
CA ALA A 210 10.20 -6.81 21.32
C ALA A 210 8.76 -7.33 21.25
N GLU A 211 8.04 -7.33 22.37
CA GLU A 211 6.60 -7.55 22.37
C GLU A 211 5.88 -6.21 22.23
N SER A 212 4.83 -6.16 21.41
CA SER A 212 4.15 -4.91 21.05
C SER A 212 5.14 -3.82 20.62
N PRO A 213 5.98 -4.07 19.57
CA PRO A 213 6.98 -3.13 19.12
C PRO A 213 6.34 -1.89 18.49
N TYR A 214 7.05 -0.78 18.64
CA TYR A 214 6.89 0.39 17.78
C TYR A 214 8.30 0.91 17.50
N TRP A 215 8.83 0.56 16.34
CA TRP A 215 10.12 1.05 15.87
C TRP A 215 9.97 2.48 15.37
N LEU A 216 10.75 3.41 15.92
CA LEU A 216 10.66 4.82 15.52
C LEU A 216 11.04 5.04 14.05
N ILE A 217 11.84 4.13 13.48
CA ILE A 217 12.23 4.18 12.07
C ILE A 217 11.05 3.94 11.12
N ASP A 218 10.00 3.22 11.58
CA ASP A 218 8.79 2.97 10.79
C ASP A 218 8.07 4.28 10.45
N ASP A 219 8.20 5.35 11.26
CA ASP A 219 7.61 6.67 10.99
C ASP A 219 8.13 7.31 9.68
N HIS A 220 9.16 6.73 9.02
CA HIS A 220 9.68 7.15 7.71
C HIS A 220 9.04 6.41 6.52
N ILE A 221 8.29 5.34 6.76
CA ILE A 221 7.56 4.56 5.73
C ILE A 221 6.09 4.34 6.07
N GLU A 222 5.66 4.60 7.30
CA GLU A 222 4.29 4.45 7.76
C GLU A 222 3.69 5.80 8.17
N TRP A 223 2.42 5.99 7.80
CA TRP A 223 1.67 7.16 8.20
C TRP A 223 1.19 7.04 9.64
N LYS A 224 1.66 7.94 10.50
CA LYS A 224 1.21 8.05 11.87
C LYS A 224 -0.04 8.90 11.95
N SER A 225 -1.12 8.36 12.50
CA SER A 225 -2.33 9.12 12.83
C SER A 225 -2.08 10.02 14.04
N ILE A 226 -2.05 11.34 13.84
CA ILE A 226 -1.80 12.32 14.91
C ILE A 226 -3.08 12.95 15.46
N TYR A 227 -4.16 12.98 14.68
CA TYR A 227 -5.46 13.47 15.13
C TYR A 227 -6.61 12.69 14.49
N LYS A 228 -7.66 12.42 15.27
CA LYS A 228 -8.94 11.89 14.79
C LYS A 228 -10.08 12.60 15.50
N GLY A 229 -11.09 13.05 14.76
CA GLY A 229 -12.25 13.75 15.31
C GLY A 229 -13.53 13.47 14.52
N ASN A 230 -14.65 13.40 15.23
CA ASN A 230 -15.99 13.44 14.64
C ASN A 230 -16.62 14.79 14.97
N ILE A 231 -16.84 15.63 13.97
CA ILE A 231 -17.25 17.02 14.13
C ILE A 231 -18.56 17.25 13.40
N SER A 232 -19.59 17.68 14.13
CA SER A 232 -20.88 18.06 13.53
C SER A 232 -20.86 19.51 13.05
N GLY A 233 -21.68 19.79 12.04
CA GLY A 233 -21.77 21.12 11.45
C GLY A 233 -20.58 21.38 10.53
N ARG A 234 -20.29 22.66 10.28
CA ARG A 234 -19.25 23.05 9.33
C ARG A 234 -17.85 22.84 9.91
N LEU A 235 -16.96 22.32 9.08
CA LEU A 235 -15.53 22.33 9.29
C LEU A 235 -14.79 22.77 8.03
N ASP A 236 -13.62 23.36 8.22
CA ASP A 236 -12.60 23.53 7.20
C ASP A 236 -11.22 23.40 7.86
N VAL A 237 -10.20 22.98 7.11
CA VAL A 237 -8.87 22.72 7.66
C VAL A 237 -7.79 23.44 6.85
N ALA A 238 -7.08 24.34 7.52
CA ALA A 238 -5.90 24.99 6.95
C ALA A 238 -4.63 24.56 7.66
N PHE A 239 -3.50 24.65 6.97
CA PHE A 239 -2.20 24.24 7.48
C PHE A 239 -1.16 25.35 7.32
N ASN A 240 -0.50 25.72 8.43
CA ASN A 240 0.68 26.57 8.42
C ASN A 240 1.92 25.70 8.26
N ALA A 241 2.54 25.76 7.08
CA ALA A 241 3.70 24.95 6.74
C ALA A 241 5.01 25.35 7.45
N LEU A 242 5.11 26.57 7.98
CA LEU A 242 6.33 27.04 8.66
C LEU A 242 6.45 26.48 10.08
N ASP A 243 5.34 26.50 10.83
CA ASP A 243 5.27 26.09 12.23
C ASP A 243 4.59 24.72 12.43
N ALA A 244 4.20 24.06 11.33
CA ALA A 244 3.46 22.81 11.29
C ALA A 244 2.19 22.81 12.18
N LEU A 245 1.37 23.86 12.05
CA LEU A 245 0.12 24.03 12.78
C LEU A 245 -1.10 23.77 11.90
N PHE A 246 -2.05 23.01 12.42
CA PHE A 246 -3.35 22.80 11.78
C PHE A 246 -4.40 23.69 12.42
N TYR A 247 -5.24 24.31 11.59
CA TYR A 247 -6.33 25.17 12.02
C TYR A 247 -7.66 24.51 11.62
N LEU A 248 -8.36 23.98 12.62
CA LEU A 248 -9.69 23.41 12.47
C LEU A 248 -10.70 24.55 12.65
N VAL A 249 -11.23 25.05 11.54
CA VAL A 249 -12.07 26.24 11.50
C VAL A 249 -13.54 25.84 11.52
N LYS A 250 -14.20 26.13 12.64
CA LYS A 250 -15.65 25.95 12.87
C LYS A 250 -16.33 27.32 12.88
N PRO A 251 -17.68 27.41 12.79
CA PRO A 251 -18.38 28.70 12.74
C PRO A 251 -18.05 29.65 13.90
N GLU A 252 -17.92 29.12 15.12
CA GLU A 252 -17.72 29.93 16.34
C GLU A 252 -16.30 29.86 16.89
N THR A 253 -15.48 28.90 16.42
CA THR A 253 -14.16 28.65 17.00
C THR A 253 -13.15 28.20 15.96
N VAL A 254 -11.91 28.63 16.12
CA VAL A 254 -10.73 28.07 15.45
C VAL A 254 -9.93 27.30 16.49
N GLU A 255 -9.78 25.99 16.29
CA GLU A 255 -8.93 25.13 17.12
C GLU A 255 -7.58 24.97 16.43
N VAL A 256 -6.49 25.15 17.18
CA VAL A 256 -5.12 25.07 16.66
C VAL A 256 -4.46 23.81 17.21
N LEU A 257 -4.06 22.92 16.32
CA LEU A 257 -3.33 21.71 16.66
C LEU A 257 -1.86 21.85 16.25
N ASP A 258 -0.95 21.33 17.07
CA ASP A 258 0.46 21.19 16.70
C ASP A 258 0.72 19.99 15.77
N GLU A 259 1.97 19.80 15.38
CA GLU A 259 2.42 18.69 14.53
C GLU A 259 2.22 17.30 15.15
N LYS A 260 1.93 17.21 16.46
CA LYS A 260 1.61 15.97 17.17
C LYS A 260 0.10 15.78 17.30
N GLY A 261 -0.72 16.69 16.75
CA GLY A 261 -2.17 16.70 16.86
C GLY A 261 -2.69 17.18 18.22
N THR A 262 -1.83 17.77 19.05
CA THR A 262 -2.20 18.29 20.37
C THR A 262 -2.86 19.65 20.20
N LEU A 263 -4.01 19.86 20.86
CA LEU A 263 -4.64 21.17 20.92
C LEU A 263 -3.77 22.14 21.72
N VAL A 264 -3.24 23.17 21.05
CA VAL A 264 -2.37 24.19 21.65
C VAL A 264 -3.07 25.53 21.84
N ASP A 265 -4.11 25.82 21.06
CA ASP A 265 -4.92 27.03 21.24
C ASP A 265 -6.37 26.84 20.77
N LYS A 266 -7.27 27.66 21.29
CA LYS A 266 -8.69 27.71 20.90
C LYS A 266 -9.17 29.15 20.88
N ILE A 267 -9.48 29.64 19.67
CA ILE A 267 -9.80 31.04 19.41
C ILE A 267 -11.29 31.16 19.09
N GLY A 268 -12.04 31.96 19.86
CA GLY A 268 -13.44 32.26 19.58
C GLY A 268 -13.60 33.31 18.46
N VAL A 269 -14.39 32.99 17.44
CA VAL A 269 -14.71 33.89 16.32
C VAL A 269 -15.67 34.98 16.79
N GLN A 270 -15.27 36.24 16.67
CA GLN A 270 -16.01 37.42 17.17
C GLN A 270 -16.90 38.08 16.12
N GLY A 271 -16.91 37.59 14.88
CA GLY A 271 -17.80 38.04 13.82
C GLY A 271 -17.19 38.05 12.42
N GLY A 272 -17.99 38.53 11.46
CA GLY A 272 -17.71 38.40 10.04
C GLY A 272 -17.95 36.99 9.51
N TYR A 273 -17.74 36.79 8.21
CA TYR A 273 -17.95 35.51 7.54
C TYR A 273 -16.79 35.15 6.59
N PRO A 274 -16.43 33.87 6.46
CA PRO A 274 -15.53 33.41 5.40
C PRO A 274 -16.19 33.53 4.02
N ALA A 275 -15.39 33.48 2.95
CA ALA A 275 -15.90 33.63 1.59
C ALA A 275 -16.68 32.41 1.09
N MET A 276 -16.37 31.22 1.63
CA MET A 276 -17.08 29.98 1.39
C MET A 276 -17.42 29.32 2.74
N GLU A 277 -18.60 28.71 2.84
CA GLU A 277 -19.03 27.97 4.05
C GLU A 277 -18.98 26.44 3.92
N PHE A 278 -18.49 25.97 2.78
CA PHE A 278 -18.22 24.57 2.48
C PHE A 278 -16.71 24.29 2.63
N THR A 279 -16.36 23.00 2.78
CA THR A 279 -14.98 22.52 2.90
C THR A 279 -14.14 22.83 1.66
N ASP A 280 -12.83 22.59 1.74
CA ASP A 280 -11.89 22.65 0.61
C ASP A 280 -11.63 24.07 0.06
N HIS A 281 -12.03 25.13 0.78
CA HIS A 281 -11.96 26.52 0.31
C HIS A 281 -11.28 27.46 1.32
N LEU A 282 -10.29 26.93 2.03
CA LEU A 282 -9.51 27.62 3.05
C LEU A 282 -8.03 27.26 2.94
N ILE A 283 -7.18 28.26 3.09
CA ILE A 283 -5.72 28.11 3.16
C ILE A 283 -5.15 28.98 4.27
N PHE A 284 -3.92 28.67 4.68
CA PHE A 284 -3.12 29.54 5.53
C PHE A 284 -2.11 30.30 4.66
N ASP A 285 -2.14 31.62 4.71
CA ASP A 285 -1.14 32.48 4.09
C ASP A 285 -0.02 32.76 5.09
N THR A 286 1.13 32.12 4.87
CA THR A 286 2.32 32.26 5.72
C THR A 286 3.02 33.61 5.56
N LEU A 287 2.81 34.33 4.45
CA LEU A 287 3.42 35.65 4.24
C LEU A 287 2.76 36.71 5.10
N SER A 288 1.44 36.65 5.21
CA SER A 288 0.65 37.62 5.98
C SER A 288 0.12 37.06 7.31
N ASN A 289 0.51 35.83 7.65
CA ASN A 289 0.14 35.11 8.87
C ASN A 289 -1.37 35.11 9.15
N ARG A 290 -2.18 34.65 8.18
CA ARG A 290 -3.65 34.73 8.24
C ARG A 290 -4.32 33.52 7.59
N LEU A 291 -5.53 33.19 8.06
CA LEU A 291 -6.40 32.26 7.35
C LEU A 291 -7.11 33.00 6.22
N VAL A 292 -7.15 32.40 5.04
CA VAL A 292 -7.77 32.98 3.84
C VAL A 292 -8.78 32.00 3.29
N SER A 293 -10.05 32.40 3.32
CA SER A 293 -11.15 31.68 2.67
C SER A 293 -11.48 32.34 1.35
N TYR A 294 -11.79 31.56 0.32
CA TYR A 294 -12.03 32.06 -1.03
C TYR A 294 -13.22 31.38 -1.73
N SER A 295 -13.79 32.07 -2.70
CA SER A 295 -14.80 31.55 -3.62
C SER A 295 -14.35 31.81 -5.05
N LEU A 296 -13.97 30.75 -5.77
CA LEU A 296 -13.46 30.83 -7.13
C LEU A 296 -14.52 31.34 -8.12
N SER A 297 -15.78 30.94 -7.96
CA SER A 297 -16.88 31.33 -8.84
C SER A 297 -17.36 32.75 -8.63
N GLN A 298 -17.40 33.23 -7.37
CA GLN A 298 -17.86 34.58 -7.04
C GLN A 298 -16.74 35.62 -7.07
N ASN A 299 -15.50 35.20 -7.34
CA ASN A 299 -14.31 36.03 -7.26
C ASN A 299 -14.21 36.78 -5.91
N ARG A 300 -14.32 36.03 -4.81
CA ARG A 300 -14.48 36.59 -3.45
C ARG A 300 -13.47 36.00 -2.48
N VAL A 301 -12.91 36.83 -1.61
CA VAL A 301 -11.91 36.44 -0.61
C VAL A 301 -12.28 37.03 0.75
N SER A 302 -12.03 36.26 1.82
CA SER A 302 -12.18 36.68 3.22
C SER A 302 -10.96 36.26 4.01
N CYS A 303 -10.44 37.17 4.82
CA CYS A 303 -9.30 36.89 5.68
C CYS A 303 -9.72 36.91 7.14
N PHE A 304 -9.30 35.91 7.91
CA PHE A 304 -9.45 35.91 9.35
C PHE A 304 -8.24 36.59 9.98
N SER A 305 -8.48 37.63 10.78
CA SER A 305 -7.45 38.30 11.58
C SER A 305 -7.40 37.66 12.97
N PHE A 306 -6.24 37.16 13.37
CA PHE A 306 -6.02 36.62 14.71
C PHE A 306 -6.07 37.71 15.81
N ASP A 307 -5.67 38.94 15.49
CA ASP A 307 -5.70 40.08 16.43
C ASP A 307 -7.14 40.50 16.78
N THR A 308 -7.98 40.66 15.74
CA THR A 308 -9.37 41.10 15.91
C THR A 308 -10.33 39.93 16.11
N LYS A 309 -9.88 38.69 15.83
CA LYS A 309 -10.65 37.44 15.86
C LYS A 309 -11.88 37.48 14.95
N ARG A 310 -11.78 38.17 13.81
CA ARG A 310 -12.89 38.41 12.88
C ARG A 310 -12.49 38.11 11.45
N TRP A 311 -13.47 37.67 10.68
CA TRP A 311 -13.40 37.61 9.22
C TRP A 311 -13.63 39.00 8.60
N SER A 312 -12.98 39.27 7.48
CA SER A 312 -13.05 40.58 6.80
C SER A 312 -14.38 40.84 6.09
N LEU A 313 -15.11 39.80 5.66
CA LEU A 313 -16.42 39.99 5.03
C LEU A 313 -17.53 40.15 6.07
N SER A 314 -18.43 41.10 5.83
CA SER A 314 -19.63 41.35 6.64
C SER A 314 -20.86 40.55 6.22
N GLU A 315 -20.87 40.01 5.00
CA GLU A 315 -22.01 39.29 4.44
C GLU A 315 -21.72 37.79 4.30
N ARG A 316 -22.72 36.97 4.65
CA ARG A 316 -22.63 35.52 4.58
C ARG A 316 -22.83 35.02 3.15
N ASN A 317 -21.95 34.12 2.69
CA ASN A 317 -22.17 33.37 1.45
C ASN A 317 -22.81 32.00 1.78
N LYS A 318 -23.89 31.65 1.09
CA LYS A 318 -24.57 30.35 1.26
C LYS A 318 -24.65 29.55 -0.04
N GLU A 319 -24.03 30.03 -1.11
CA GLU A 319 -24.01 29.33 -2.38
C GLU A 319 -23.08 28.12 -2.32
N GLU A 320 -23.52 27.00 -2.89
CA GLU A 320 -22.67 25.82 -3.08
C GLU A 320 -21.53 26.14 -4.06
N PRO A 321 -20.30 25.64 -3.84
CA PRO A 321 -19.17 25.92 -4.70
C PRO A 321 -19.24 25.14 -6.02
N ASN A 322 -18.72 25.78 -7.07
CA ASN A 322 -18.58 25.18 -8.41
C ASN A 322 -17.35 24.25 -8.54
N TYR A 323 -16.44 24.29 -7.57
CA TYR A 323 -15.09 23.73 -7.66
C TYR A 323 -14.72 22.95 -6.40
N TYR A 324 -15.52 21.96 -5.99
CA TYR A 324 -15.09 21.01 -4.96
C TYR A 324 -13.90 20.17 -5.44
N ASN A 325 -13.03 19.79 -4.51
CA ASN A 325 -11.86 18.93 -4.74
C ASN A 325 -10.97 19.49 -5.86
N HIS A 326 -10.80 20.80 -5.87
CA HIS A 326 -9.87 21.47 -6.78
C HIS A 326 -8.45 21.38 -6.23
N ALA A 327 -7.48 21.28 -7.12
CA ALA A 327 -6.08 21.22 -6.71
C ALA A 327 -5.60 22.63 -6.32
N ARG A 328 -4.68 22.73 -5.36
CA ARG A 328 -4.12 24.01 -4.91
C ARG A 328 -2.64 23.92 -4.57
N THR A 329 -1.91 25.00 -4.85
CA THR A 329 -0.49 25.15 -4.47
C THR A 329 -0.12 26.62 -4.33
N PHE A 330 0.99 26.88 -3.65
CA PHE A 330 1.56 28.22 -3.49
C PHE A 330 2.82 28.35 -4.34
N ASN A 331 2.92 29.46 -5.09
CA ASN A 331 4.14 29.83 -5.80
C ASN A 331 4.83 30.99 -5.07
N SER A 332 6.03 30.73 -4.54
CA SER A 332 6.81 31.76 -3.86
C SER A 332 7.37 32.82 -4.81
N ALA A 333 7.59 32.50 -6.09
CA ALA A 333 8.21 33.40 -7.06
C ALA A 333 7.35 34.64 -7.38
N ASP A 334 6.03 34.49 -7.42
CA ASP A 334 5.08 35.60 -7.62
C ASP A 334 4.10 35.79 -6.44
N SER A 335 4.40 35.15 -5.30
CA SER A 335 3.63 35.25 -4.05
C SER A 335 2.12 35.02 -4.25
N SER A 336 1.79 33.99 -5.03
CA SER A 336 0.40 33.70 -5.42
C SER A 336 0.02 32.25 -5.20
N PHE A 337 -1.24 32.03 -4.85
CA PHE A 337 -1.87 30.72 -4.83
C PHE A 337 -2.46 30.40 -6.20
N TYR A 338 -2.33 29.15 -6.63
CA TYR A 338 -2.92 28.64 -7.86
C TYR A 338 -3.94 27.56 -7.53
N PHE A 339 -5.05 27.58 -8.26
CA PHE A 339 -6.16 26.63 -8.10
C PHE A 339 -6.52 26.04 -9.45
N PHE A 340 -6.68 24.73 -9.54
CA PHE A 340 -6.93 24.05 -10.81
C PHE A 340 -8.04 23.01 -10.71
N GLY A 341 -8.94 23.04 -11.71
CA GLY A 341 -9.97 22.04 -11.90
C GLY A 341 -11.01 22.05 -10.78
N GLY A 342 -11.57 20.88 -10.48
CA GLY A 342 -12.63 20.70 -9.48
C GLY A 342 -13.94 20.24 -10.10
N TYR A 343 -14.93 20.04 -9.25
CA TYR A 343 -16.24 19.54 -9.63
C TYR A 343 -17.36 20.28 -8.88
N GLY A 344 -18.45 20.57 -9.56
CA GLY A 344 -19.63 21.18 -8.96
C GLY A 344 -20.78 21.28 -9.96
N PHE A 345 -22.01 21.25 -9.46
CA PHE A 345 -23.24 21.31 -10.28
C PHE A 345 -23.20 20.36 -11.49
N TYR A 346 -22.82 19.10 -11.25
CA TYR A 346 -22.73 18.03 -12.25
C TYR A 346 -21.68 18.26 -13.36
N ARG A 347 -20.69 19.14 -13.11
CA ARG A 347 -19.65 19.46 -14.08
C ARG A 347 -18.25 19.34 -13.50
N TYR A 348 -17.38 18.68 -14.26
CA TYR A 348 -15.93 18.74 -14.04
C TYR A 348 -15.37 20.00 -14.69
N GLN A 349 -14.34 20.58 -14.10
CA GLN A 349 -13.74 21.85 -14.54
C GLN A 349 -12.27 21.67 -14.93
N ASN A 350 -11.75 22.55 -15.77
CA ASN A 350 -10.33 22.65 -16.14
C ASN A 350 -9.82 24.10 -16.01
N ASP A 351 -10.55 24.92 -15.26
CA ASP A 351 -10.20 26.32 -15.04
C ASP A 351 -8.95 26.42 -14.17
N LEU A 352 -8.12 27.41 -14.48
CA LEU A 352 -6.95 27.79 -13.69
C LEU A 352 -7.21 29.16 -13.09
N PHE A 353 -7.06 29.29 -11.77
CA PHE A 353 -7.15 30.56 -11.07
C PHE A 353 -5.83 30.89 -10.39
N ARG A 354 -5.59 32.20 -10.22
CA ARG A 354 -4.48 32.74 -9.45
C ARG A 354 -5.01 33.73 -8.42
N MET A 355 -4.55 33.62 -7.19
CA MET A 355 -4.85 34.59 -6.12
C MET A 355 -3.55 35.15 -5.56
N ASN A 356 -3.37 36.46 -5.63
CA ASN A 356 -2.22 37.11 -5.00
C ASN A 356 -2.37 37.07 -3.46
N ALA A 357 -1.36 36.58 -2.76
CA ALA A 357 -1.43 36.40 -1.31
C ALA A 357 -1.51 37.72 -0.54
N ALA A 358 -0.86 38.78 -1.03
CA ALA A 358 -0.82 40.08 -0.37
C ALA A 358 -2.13 40.86 -0.55
N THR A 359 -2.62 40.96 -1.79
CA THR A 359 -3.78 41.78 -2.16
C THR A 359 -5.11 41.05 -2.06
N GLY A 360 -5.11 39.72 -2.14
CA GLY A 360 -6.33 38.92 -2.27
C GLY A 360 -6.99 39.03 -3.64
N GLU A 361 -6.31 39.64 -4.62
CA GLU A 361 -6.80 39.71 -6.00
C GLU A 361 -6.83 38.31 -6.59
N LEU A 362 -8.03 37.84 -6.94
CA LEU A 362 -8.30 36.55 -7.54
C LEU A 362 -8.70 36.75 -9.00
N GLU A 363 -8.08 35.98 -9.89
CA GLU A 363 -8.31 36.05 -11.33
C GLU A 363 -8.29 34.67 -11.97
N LYS A 364 -9.02 34.54 -13.09
CA LYS A 364 -8.98 33.35 -13.94
C LYS A 364 -7.90 33.50 -15.00
N ILE A 365 -7.02 32.52 -15.09
CA ILE A 365 -5.91 32.47 -16.05
C ILE A 365 -6.32 31.62 -17.26
N ASN A 366 -6.32 32.25 -18.44
CA ASN A 366 -6.48 31.52 -19.70
C ASN A 366 -5.16 30.84 -20.09
N TYR A 367 -5.23 29.59 -20.57
CA TYR A 367 -4.09 28.82 -21.06
C TYR A 367 -4.52 27.90 -22.20
N GLU A 368 -3.56 27.49 -23.05
CA GLU A 368 -3.85 26.64 -24.20
C GLU A 368 -2.71 25.65 -24.52
N PRO A 369 -3.03 24.43 -25.01
CA PRO A 369 -4.36 23.85 -25.12
C PRO A 369 -4.99 23.58 -23.73
N LEU A 370 -6.32 23.54 -23.67
CA LEU A 370 -7.02 23.21 -22.42
C LEU A 370 -6.83 21.74 -22.08
N LEU A 371 -6.60 21.45 -20.80
CA LEU A 371 -6.62 20.08 -20.29
C LEU A 371 -8.07 19.57 -20.28
N ASN A 372 -8.26 18.25 -20.34
CA ASN A 372 -9.61 17.71 -20.13
C ASN A 372 -10.09 18.02 -18.69
N PRO A 373 -11.36 18.46 -18.51
CA PRO A 373 -11.93 18.74 -17.19
C PRO A 373 -11.84 17.60 -16.20
N ARG A 374 -11.44 17.91 -14.96
CA ARG A 374 -11.14 16.93 -13.89
C ARG A 374 -11.21 17.54 -12.49
N TYR A 375 -11.43 16.69 -11.49
CA TYR A 375 -11.28 17.00 -10.06
C TYR A 375 -10.30 16.02 -9.39
N SER A 376 -9.89 16.32 -8.15
CA SER A 376 -8.98 15.49 -7.35
C SER A 376 -7.64 15.24 -8.07
N SER A 377 -7.08 16.30 -8.65
CA SER A 377 -5.72 16.31 -9.18
C SER A 377 -4.74 16.84 -8.12
N ALA A 378 -3.46 16.48 -8.23
CA ALA A 378 -2.39 17.10 -7.47
C ALA A 378 -1.67 18.13 -8.33
N ILE A 379 -1.30 19.28 -7.74
CA ILE A 379 -0.51 20.31 -8.43
C ILE A 379 0.66 20.81 -7.61
N THR A 380 1.69 21.29 -8.30
CA THR A 380 2.82 22.00 -7.70
C THR A 380 3.52 22.88 -8.73
N VAL A 381 4.23 23.91 -8.29
CA VAL A 381 5.00 24.79 -9.17
C VAL A 381 6.49 24.47 -9.05
N VAL A 382 7.15 24.24 -10.19
CA VAL A 382 8.61 24.07 -10.28
C VAL A 382 9.15 25.04 -11.32
N GLY A 383 9.93 26.02 -10.86
CA GLY A 383 10.36 27.12 -11.72
C GLY A 383 9.18 27.91 -12.26
N ASP A 384 9.05 28.00 -13.58
CA ASP A 384 7.97 28.72 -14.26
C ASP A 384 6.80 27.82 -14.68
N GLU A 385 6.81 26.53 -14.31
CA GLU A 385 5.81 25.56 -14.76
C GLU A 385 4.96 25.05 -13.59
N LEU A 386 3.65 25.07 -13.80
CA LEU A 386 2.67 24.40 -12.94
C LEU A 386 2.48 22.97 -13.45
N TYR A 387 2.88 22.01 -12.63
CA TYR A 387 2.71 20.59 -12.89
C TYR A 387 1.37 20.10 -12.35
N ILE A 388 0.69 19.23 -13.10
CA ILE A 388 -0.64 18.72 -12.78
C ILE A 388 -0.65 17.21 -13.01
N LEU A 389 -0.99 16.46 -11.97
CA LEU A 389 -1.00 15.00 -11.95
C LEU A 389 -2.40 14.45 -11.62
N GLY A 390 -2.83 13.44 -12.38
CA GLY A 390 -4.00 12.63 -12.01
C GLY A 390 -5.33 13.36 -12.13
N GLY A 391 -6.29 12.91 -11.33
CA GLY A 391 -7.67 13.35 -11.31
C GLY A 391 -8.61 12.49 -12.14
N ARG A 392 -9.91 12.75 -11.97
CA ARG A 392 -11.00 12.05 -12.66
C ARG A 392 -11.92 13.03 -13.37
N GLY A 393 -12.37 12.68 -14.57
CA GLY A 393 -13.31 13.49 -15.33
C GLY A 393 -13.51 12.98 -16.75
N ASN A 394 -13.97 13.85 -17.66
CA ASN A 394 -14.10 13.53 -19.07
C ASN A 394 -13.93 14.76 -19.96
N LYS A 395 -13.70 14.51 -21.26
CA LYS A 395 -13.43 15.54 -22.29
C LYS A 395 -14.44 16.69 -22.31
N TYR A 396 -15.71 16.41 -21.99
CA TYR A 396 -16.79 17.41 -22.07
C TYR A 396 -17.12 18.06 -20.72
N GLY A 397 -16.50 17.58 -19.64
CA GLY A 397 -16.75 18.06 -18.27
C GLY A 397 -18.17 17.81 -17.76
N LYS A 398 -18.86 16.77 -18.27
CA LYS A 398 -20.26 16.48 -17.96
C LYS A 398 -20.39 15.20 -17.13
N GLN A 399 -21.07 15.24 -15.99
CA GLN A 399 -21.23 14.04 -15.15
C GLN A 399 -22.03 12.93 -15.85
N GLU A 400 -22.94 13.28 -16.74
CA GLU A 400 -23.79 12.32 -17.45
C GLU A 400 -22.99 11.40 -18.39
N LEU A 401 -21.73 11.76 -18.67
CA LEU A 401 -20.83 10.97 -19.49
C LEU A 401 -19.88 10.16 -18.60
N VAL A 402 -19.43 9.02 -19.13
CA VAL A 402 -18.42 8.17 -18.49
C VAL A 402 -17.20 9.02 -18.14
N SER A 403 -16.75 8.91 -16.89
CA SER A 403 -15.52 9.55 -16.41
C SER A 403 -14.39 8.54 -16.32
N HIS A 404 -13.18 9.02 -16.53
CA HIS A 404 -11.95 8.22 -16.53
C HIS A 404 -10.91 8.88 -15.63
N PHE A 405 -9.98 8.09 -15.12
CA PHE A 405 -8.77 8.60 -14.50
C PHE A 405 -7.82 9.12 -15.57
N TYR A 406 -7.02 10.13 -15.22
CA TYR A 406 -6.05 10.75 -16.12
C TYR A 406 -4.61 10.36 -15.75
N PRO A 407 -4.01 9.36 -16.43
CA PRO A 407 -2.70 8.79 -16.09
C PRO A 407 -1.52 9.58 -16.67
N GLU A 408 -1.69 10.88 -16.83
CA GLU A 408 -0.69 11.75 -17.42
C GLU A 408 -0.25 12.84 -16.46
N LEU A 409 1.02 13.24 -16.60
CA LEU A 409 1.57 14.45 -16.00
C LEU A 409 1.52 15.56 -17.04
N TYR A 410 0.88 16.67 -16.70
CA TYR A 410 0.90 17.90 -17.50
C TYR A 410 1.82 18.94 -16.89
N ALA A 411 2.29 19.85 -17.75
CA ALA A 411 2.89 21.10 -17.33
C ALA A 411 2.19 22.26 -18.04
N ILE A 412 1.91 23.34 -17.30
CA ILE A 412 1.48 24.63 -17.83
C ILE A 412 2.58 25.64 -17.53
N ASN A 413 3.19 26.21 -18.56
CA ASN A 413 4.13 27.32 -18.36
C ASN A 413 3.34 28.58 -17.99
N LEU A 414 3.56 29.10 -16.78
CA LEU A 414 2.79 30.21 -16.21
C LEU A 414 3.06 31.55 -16.91
N LYS A 415 4.21 31.71 -17.57
CA LYS A 415 4.58 32.91 -18.34
C LYS A 415 3.98 32.90 -19.74
N THR A 416 4.15 31.80 -20.48
CA THR A 416 3.68 31.68 -21.87
C THR A 416 2.23 31.23 -21.98
N LYS A 417 1.66 30.74 -20.88
CA LYS A 417 0.29 30.19 -20.80
C LYS A 417 0.08 29.00 -21.75
N LYS A 418 1.16 28.26 -22.03
CA LYS A 418 1.14 27.07 -22.88
C LYS A 418 1.20 25.81 -22.05
N SER A 419 0.29 24.88 -22.32
CA SER A 419 0.28 23.56 -21.68
C SER A 419 0.89 22.50 -22.59
N ARG A 420 1.37 21.42 -21.98
CA ARG A 420 1.88 20.22 -22.67
C ARG A 420 1.73 19.00 -21.79
N VAL A 421 1.57 17.83 -22.42
CA VAL A 421 1.77 16.55 -21.74
C VAL A 421 3.28 16.37 -21.53
N VAL A 422 3.70 16.10 -20.30
CA VAL A 422 5.09 15.74 -19.98
C VAL A 422 5.31 14.28 -20.36
N TRP A 423 4.45 13.40 -19.86
CA TRP A 423 4.37 12.00 -20.23
C TRP A 423 2.97 11.46 -19.93
N LYS A 424 2.63 10.30 -20.50
CA LYS A 424 1.38 9.58 -20.26
C LYS A 424 1.67 8.10 -20.01
N LYS A 425 1.11 7.55 -18.93
CA LYS A 425 1.22 6.13 -18.59
C LYS A 425 0.09 5.35 -19.29
N GLN A 426 0.43 4.21 -19.90
CA GLN A 426 -0.51 3.42 -20.73
C GLN A 426 -1.49 2.56 -19.89
N GLN A 427 -1.03 2.04 -18.76
CA GLN A 427 -1.85 1.26 -17.82
C GLN A 427 -1.51 1.65 -16.38
N THR A 428 -2.53 1.67 -15.52
CA THR A 428 -2.38 1.92 -14.09
C THR A 428 -3.54 1.30 -13.33
N ASP A 429 -3.21 0.51 -12.33
CA ASP A 429 -4.19 -0.03 -11.36
C ASP A 429 -4.40 0.95 -10.18
N VAL A 430 -3.77 2.13 -10.23
CA VAL A 430 -3.85 3.14 -9.16
C VAL A 430 -5.08 4.00 -9.37
N SER A 431 -5.95 4.06 -8.36
CA SER A 431 -7.00 5.08 -8.28
C SER A 431 -6.37 6.47 -8.23
N MET A 432 -6.51 7.26 -9.30
CA MET A 432 -5.85 8.57 -9.44
C MET A 432 -6.65 9.72 -8.85
N LEU A 433 -7.39 9.45 -7.77
CA LEU A 433 -7.94 10.50 -6.91
C LEU A 433 -6.81 10.96 -5.98
N MET A 434 -6.21 12.08 -6.36
CA MET A 434 -5.05 12.65 -5.68
C MET A 434 -5.48 13.65 -4.62
N ALA A 435 -4.63 13.80 -3.62
CA ALA A 435 -4.68 14.94 -2.72
C ALA A 435 -4.41 16.24 -3.48
N SER A 436 -4.92 17.35 -2.95
CA SER A 436 -4.97 18.65 -3.64
C SER A 436 -3.62 19.24 -4.05
N SER A 437 -2.50 18.75 -3.52
CA SER A 437 -1.15 19.21 -3.85
C SER A 437 -0.16 18.04 -3.99
N MET A 438 1.03 18.33 -4.53
CA MET A 438 2.19 17.44 -4.49
C MET A 438 3.46 18.21 -4.13
N TYR A 439 4.42 17.52 -3.51
CA TYR A 439 5.71 18.09 -3.12
C TYR A 439 6.77 17.74 -4.15
N PHE A 440 7.62 18.69 -4.52
CA PHE A 440 8.73 18.46 -5.43
C PHE A 440 10.01 18.17 -4.63
N GLU A 441 10.64 17.03 -4.92
CA GLU A 441 11.93 16.61 -4.36
C GLU A 441 13.06 16.97 -5.35
N PRO A 442 13.88 17.99 -5.05
CA PRO A 442 14.90 18.47 -5.99
C PRO A 442 16.07 17.49 -6.19
N SER A 443 16.37 16.66 -5.19
CA SER A 443 17.58 15.81 -5.20
C SER A 443 17.59 14.80 -6.36
N ASP A 444 16.43 14.32 -6.78
CA ASP A 444 16.30 13.40 -7.91
C ASP A 444 15.26 13.83 -8.96
N SER A 445 14.66 15.02 -8.79
CA SER A 445 13.62 15.54 -9.66
C SER A 445 12.38 14.64 -9.71
N SER A 446 11.82 14.36 -8.53
CA SER A 446 10.58 13.59 -8.37
C SER A 446 9.49 14.41 -7.69
N PHE A 447 8.25 13.94 -7.79
CA PHE A 447 7.13 14.44 -7.00
C PHE A 447 6.73 13.42 -5.95
N TYR A 448 6.41 13.88 -4.74
CA TYR A 448 5.66 13.11 -3.76
C TYR A 448 4.19 13.53 -3.81
N ALA A 449 3.30 12.57 -4.08
CA ALA A 449 1.86 12.79 -4.14
C ALA A 449 1.12 11.64 -3.47
N VAL A 450 -0.04 11.93 -2.87
CA VAL A 450 -0.84 10.91 -2.19
C VAL A 450 -2.10 10.60 -3.01
N ALA A 451 -2.36 9.32 -3.22
CA ALA A 451 -3.57 8.83 -3.88
C ALA A 451 -4.48 8.10 -2.89
N LEU A 452 -5.79 8.14 -3.08
CA LEU A 452 -6.78 7.43 -2.23
C LEU A 452 -6.77 5.90 -2.39
N LYS A 453 -5.89 5.33 -3.22
CA LYS A 453 -5.68 3.88 -3.32
C LYS A 453 -5.45 3.29 -1.93
N ASP A 454 -6.10 2.18 -1.61
CA ASP A 454 -5.97 1.47 -0.33
C ASP A 454 -6.15 2.37 0.92
N GLY A 455 -7.02 3.37 0.78
CA GLY A 455 -7.33 4.32 1.85
C GLY A 455 -6.26 5.38 2.10
N GLY A 456 -5.28 5.53 1.20
CA GLY A 456 -4.24 6.58 1.22
C GLY A 456 -2.82 6.02 1.11
N VAL A 457 -2.16 6.24 -0.03
CA VAL A 457 -0.78 5.78 -0.31
C VAL A 457 0.06 6.92 -0.86
N LEU A 458 1.27 7.10 -0.32
CA LEU A 458 2.27 8.07 -0.81
C LEU A 458 3.08 7.46 -1.96
N TRP A 459 3.14 8.18 -3.07
CA TRP A 459 3.86 7.81 -4.27
C TRP A 459 5.01 8.77 -4.51
N LYS A 460 6.13 8.21 -4.95
CA LYS A 460 7.22 8.94 -5.60
C LYS A 460 7.06 8.81 -7.11
N ILE A 461 6.89 9.93 -7.80
CA ILE A 461 6.63 10.00 -9.23
C ILE A 461 7.80 10.69 -9.91
N SER A 462 8.41 10.01 -10.90
CA SER A 462 9.45 10.60 -11.73
C SER A 462 8.91 11.77 -12.55
N MET A 463 9.63 12.89 -12.56
CA MET A 463 9.33 13.99 -13.46
C MET A 463 9.74 13.67 -14.92
N LYS A 464 10.69 12.76 -15.10
CA LYS A 464 11.36 12.49 -16.39
C LYS A 464 10.69 11.39 -17.21
N ASP A 465 10.01 10.46 -16.55
CA ASP A 465 9.41 9.28 -17.17
C ASP A 465 8.17 8.81 -16.39
N THR A 466 7.64 7.64 -16.74
CA THR A 466 6.37 7.12 -16.19
C THR A 466 6.56 6.24 -14.93
N VAL A 467 7.74 6.25 -14.31
CA VAL A 467 8.06 5.43 -13.12
C VAL A 467 7.41 6.04 -11.88
N TRP A 468 6.65 5.20 -11.19
CA TRP A 468 6.00 5.50 -9.92
C TRP A 468 6.41 4.42 -8.93
N THR A 469 6.80 4.83 -7.74
CA THR A 469 7.21 3.93 -6.66
C THR A 469 6.38 4.23 -5.44
N GLU A 470 5.79 3.20 -4.85
CA GLU A 470 5.15 3.31 -3.55
C GLU A 470 6.25 3.53 -2.49
N VAL A 471 6.10 4.58 -1.69
CA VAL A 471 7.12 4.99 -0.69
C VAL A 471 6.53 5.12 0.71
N SER A 472 5.29 4.66 0.91
CA SER A 472 4.70 4.48 2.23
C SER A 472 3.79 3.26 2.25
N LYS A 473 3.67 2.59 3.40
CA LYS A 473 2.57 1.64 3.61
C LYS A 473 1.21 2.35 3.53
N PRO A 474 0.15 1.69 3.03
CA PRO A 474 -1.19 2.28 2.95
C PRO A 474 -1.75 2.66 4.32
N ILE A 475 -2.46 3.79 4.39
CA ILE A 475 -3.15 4.26 5.60
C ILE A 475 -4.33 3.35 5.97
N ARG A 476 -4.96 2.69 4.99
CA ARG A 476 -6.16 1.85 5.16
C ARG A 476 -7.33 2.58 5.84
N ASN A 477 -7.50 3.87 5.55
CA ASN A 477 -8.70 4.59 5.98
C ASN A 477 -9.89 4.22 5.08
N GLU A 478 -10.65 3.20 5.50
CA GLU A 478 -11.80 2.64 4.77
C GLU A 478 -13.16 3.26 5.15
N VAL A 479 -13.15 4.37 5.90
CA VAL A 479 -14.40 5.05 6.29
C VAL A 479 -15.22 5.40 5.05
N ILE A 480 -16.44 4.87 4.99
CA ILE A 480 -17.42 5.14 3.94
C ILE A 480 -17.91 6.58 4.11
N HIS A 481 -17.90 7.34 3.03
CA HIS A 481 -18.21 8.77 3.05
C HIS A 481 -18.97 9.18 1.79
N GLN A 482 -19.64 10.33 1.87
CA GLN A 482 -20.31 10.95 0.73
C GLN A 482 -19.33 11.81 -0.08
N ASP A 483 -18.48 12.57 0.61
CA ASP A 483 -17.46 13.44 0.02
C ASP A 483 -16.21 13.45 0.92
N CYS A 484 -15.08 13.90 0.40
CA CYS A 484 -13.79 13.87 1.09
C CYS A 484 -12.93 15.06 0.65
N ASP A 485 -12.69 16.01 1.57
CA ASP A 485 -11.56 16.95 1.40
C ASP A 485 -10.27 16.18 1.69
N PHE A 486 -9.43 16.10 0.67
CA PHE A 486 -8.21 15.32 0.66
C PHE A 486 -7.01 16.21 0.36
N SER A 487 -6.28 16.57 1.41
CA SER A 487 -5.29 17.64 1.35
C SER A 487 -3.92 17.18 1.84
N PHE A 488 -2.92 17.35 0.97
CA PHE A 488 -1.53 16.97 1.25
C PHE A 488 -0.69 18.22 1.48
N TYR A 489 0.17 18.16 2.49
CA TYR A 489 0.99 19.27 2.93
C TYR A 489 2.43 18.81 3.19
N SER A 490 3.37 19.74 3.06
CA SER A 490 4.78 19.53 3.41
C SER A 490 5.24 20.61 4.38
N SER A 491 6.11 20.22 5.32
CA SER A 491 6.82 21.15 6.19
C SER A 491 8.29 20.74 6.25
N PRO A 492 9.14 21.28 5.35
CA PRO A 492 10.57 20.95 5.32
C PRO A 492 11.31 21.34 6.62
N SER A 493 10.90 22.41 7.31
CA SER A 493 11.49 22.84 8.58
C SER A 493 11.24 21.84 9.72
N HIS A 494 10.10 21.15 9.69
CA HIS A 494 9.74 20.08 10.63
C HIS A 494 10.11 18.69 10.11
N GLN A 495 10.72 18.60 8.93
CA GLN A 495 11.09 17.34 8.27
C GLN A 495 9.92 16.36 8.18
N LYS A 496 8.72 16.84 7.85
CA LYS A 496 7.51 16.00 7.76
C LYS A 496 6.65 16.32 6.55
N LEU A 497 5.94 15.30 6.10
CA LEU A 497 4.78 15.42 5.23
C LEU A 497 3.52 15.14 6.04
N PHE A 498 2.43 15.80 5.68
CA PHE A 498 1.15 15.67 6.37
C PHE A 498 0.01 15.44 5.38
N LEU A 499 -1.00 14.75 5.86
CA LEU A 499 -2.19 14.43 5.09
C LEU A 499 -3.44 14.67 5.94
N VAL A 500 -4.35 15.48 5.44
CA VAL A 500 -5.66 15.70 6.03
C VAL A 500 -6.68 14.95 5.18
N MET A 501 -7.45 14.09 5.82
CA MET A 501 -8.64 13.46 5.25
C MET A 501 -9.84 13.92 6.08
N ASP A 502 -10.66 14.80 5.51
CA ASP A 502 -11.96 15.15 6.08
C ASP A 502 -13.06 14.46 5.27
N LYS A 503 -13.51 13.32 5.78
CA LYS A 503 -14.55 12.49 5.18
C LYS A 503 -15.91 12.94 5.68
N ILE A 504 -16.70 13.53 4.79
CA ILE A 504 -18.05 14.00 5.07
C ILE A 504 -19.01 12.81 4.94
N LEU A 505 -19.63 12.45 6.06
CA LEU A 505 -20.55 11.31 6.16
C LEU A 505 -21.94 11.69 5.63
N THR A 506 -22.81 10.69 5.48
CA THR A 506 -24.18 10.87 4.93
C THR A 506 -25.09 11.71 5.81
N ASP A 507 -24.80 11.80 7.11
CA ASP A 507 -25.46 12.68 8.08
C ASP A 507 -24.84 14.09 8.11
N ARG A 508 -23.88 14.37 7.22
CA ARG A 508 -23.06 15.60 7.13
C ARG A 508 -22.12 15.82 8.31
N THR A 509 -21.87 14.80 9.13
CA THR A 509 -20.80 14.84 10.13
C THR A 509 -19.46 14.67 9.44
N HIS A 510 -18.46 15.41 9.90
CA HIS A 510 -17.07 15.31 9.44
C HIS A 510 -16.33 14.25 10.24
N ASN A 511 -15.78 13.25 9.57
CA ASN A 511 -14.81 12.31 10.12
C ASN A 511 -13.42 12.75 9.67
N VAL A 512 -12.72 13.48 10.54
CA VAL A 512 -11.44 14.11 10.21
C VAL A 512 -10.31 13.31 10.79
N SER A 513 -9.34 13.00 9.94
CA SER A 513 -8.08 12.36 10.33
C SER A 513 -6.91 13.18 9.79
N ILE A 514 -5.91 13.41 10.64
CA ILE A 514 -4.65 14.04 10.25
C ILE A 514 -3.54 13.03 10.48
N TYR A 515 -2.73 12.83 9.44
CA TYR A 515 -1.60 11.91 9.44
C TYR A 515 -0.30 12.65 9.20
N SER A 516 0.80 12.13 9.75
CA SER A 516 2.15 12.60 9.51
C SER A 516 3.07 11.45 9.10
N ILE A 517 4.04 11.72 8.24
CA ILE A 517 5.16 10.82 7.94
C ILE A 517 6.46 11.63 7.94
N ASN A 518 7.53 11.06 8.50
CA ASN A 518 8.82 11.72 8.61
C ASN A 518 9.54 11.71 7.26
N THR A 519 10.33 12.76 7.04
CA THR A 519 11.27 12.87 5.92
C THR A 519 12.70 12.95 6.47
N PRO A 520 13.72 12.50 5.72
CA PRO A 520 13.63 11.85 4.41
C PRO A 520 12.90 10.51 4.46
N LEU A 521 12.14 10.19 3.40
CA LEU A 521 11.45 8.90 3.27
C LEU A 521 12.47 7.77 3.08
N MET A 522 12.11 6.56 3.50
CA MET A 522 12.97 5.37 3.37
C MET A 522 12.25 4.26 2.60
N SER A 523 13.00 3.27 2.12
CA SER A 523 12.42 2.03 1.64
C SER A 523 12.34 0.99 2.76
N GLU A 524 11.49 -0.02 2.60
CA GLU A 524 11.41 -1.14 3.54
C GLU A 524 12.77 -1.85 3.68
N SER A 525 13.52 -2.00 2.58
CA SER A 525 14.88 -2.55 2.61
C SER A 525 15.89 -1.70 3.38
N ASP A 526 15.66 -0.38 3.49
CA ASP A 526 16.57 0.50 4.24
C ASP A 526 16.39 0.39 5.75
N ILE A 527 15.23 -0.11 6.22
CA ILE A 527 14.90 -0.20 7.65
C ILE A 527 14.90 -1.64 8.16
N MET A 528 14.82 -2.63 7.26
CA MET A 528 14.82 -4.04 7.63
C MET A 528 16.23 -4.59 7.86
N GLN A 529 16.36 -5.54 8.80
CA GLN A 529 17.52 -6.43 8.93
C GLN A 529 17.21 -7.76 8.24
N VAL A 530 18.14 -8.23 7.43
CA VAL A 530 18.07 -9.57 6.84
C VAL A 530 18.81 -10.52 7.77
N GLU A 531 18.23 -11.69 8.02
CA GLU A 531 18.95 -12.77 8.70
C GLU A 531 20.10 -13.18 7.78
N GLU A 532 21.35 -12.92 8.21
CA GLU A 532 22.50 -13.46 7.50
C GLU A 532 22.41 -14.97 7.64
N GLU A 533 22.05 -15.68 6.56
CA GLU A 533 22.29 -17.10 6.48
C GLU A 533 23.77 -17.30 6.79
N THR A 534 24.06 -17.95 7.91
CA THR A 534 25.42 -18.38 8.23
C THR A 534 25.82 -19.36 7.14
N VAL A 535 26.38 -18.87 6.05
CA VAL A 535 27.09 -19.67 5.08
C VAL A 535 28.26 -20.22 5.87
N ALA A 536 28.08 -21.42 6.42
CA ALA A 536 29.10 -22.13 7.17
C ALA A 536 30.42 -21.97 6.43
N ASP A 537 31.35 -21.28 7.10
CA ASP A 537 32.60 -20.73 6.61
C ASP A 537 33.21 -21.60 5.50
N SER A 538 32.82 -21.33 4.26
CA SER A 538 33.09 -22.20 3.13
C SER A 538 34.46 -21.85 2.57
N PHE A 539 35.48 -21.86 3.43
CA PHE A 539 36.87 -21.83 2.98
C PHE A 539 37.26 -23.14 2.27
N ALA A 540 36.48 -24.22 2.43
CA ALA A 540 36.74 -25.52 1.81
C ALA A 540 36.65 -25.50 0.28
N TRP A 541 35.71 -24.76 -0.32
CA TRP A 541 35.60 -24.72 -1.79
C TRP A 541 36.76 -23.95 -2.44
N TYR A 542 37.30 -22.93 -1.76
CA TYR A 542 38.50 -22.22 -2.21
C TYR A 542 39.69 -23.16 -2.33
N TRP A 543 39.89 -24.08 -1.36
CA TRP A 543 40.94 -25.09 -1.43
C TRP A 543 40.68 -26.17 -2.50
N ILE A 544 39.42 -26.49 -2.79
CA ILE A 544 39.05 -27.41 -3.89
C ILE A 544 39.34 -26.78 -5.25
N VAL A 545 39.05 -25.48 -5.43
CA VAL A 545 39.34 -24.74 -6.67
C VAL A 545 40.84 -24.57 -6.87
N VAL A 546 41.59 -24.22 -5.81
CA VAL A 546 43.06 -24.13 -5.86
C VAL A 546 43.67 -25.52 -6.16
N GLY A 547 43.14 -26.58 -5.55
CA GLY A 547 43.59 -27.95 -5.80
C GLY A 547 43.32 -28.44 -7.23
N THR A 548 42.15 -28.11 -7.79
CA THR A 548 41.82 -28.46 -9.19
C THR A 548 42.64 -27.66 -10.19
N LEU A 549 42.90 -26.37 -9.94
CA LEU A 549 43.80 -25.57 -10.78
C LEU A 549 45.25 -26.08 -10.73
N ALA A 550 45.73 -26.52 -9.57
CA ALA A 550 47.05 -27.14 -9.44
C ALA A 550 47.14 -28.47 -10.22
N LEU A 551 46.10 -29.30 -10.17
CA LEU A 551 46.02 -30.56 -10.93
C LEU A 551 45.96 -30.34 -12.44
N LEU A 552 45.22 -29.32 -12.91
CA LEU A 552 45.16 -28.94 -14.32
C LEU A 552 46.51 -28.39 -14.79
N GLY A 553 47.18 -27.59 -13.98
CA GLY A 553 48.55 -27.12 -14.25
C GLY A 553 49.54 -28.29 -14.35
N LEU A 554 49.45 -29.26 -13.44
CA LEU A 554 50.30 -30.46 -13.46
C LEU A 554 50.00 -31.34 -14.70
N GLY A 555 48.72 -31.50 -15.06
CA GLY A 555 48.29 -32.23 -16.25
C GLY A 555 48.77 -31.57 -17.55
N TYR A 556 48.76 -30.24 -17.63
CA TYR A 556 49.28 -29.50 -18.78
C TYR A 556 50.80 -29.66 -18.93
N VAL A 557 51.55 -29.62 -17.81
CA VAL A 557 53.00 -29.86 -17.82
C VAL A 557 53.34 -31.29 -18.25
N ILE A 558 52.57 -32.29 -17.81
CA ILE A 558 52.73 -33.70 -18.21
C ILE A 558 52.40 -33.88 -19.70
N TYR A 559 51.32 -33.28 -20.20
CA TYR A 559 50.94 -33.32 -21.61
C TYR A 559 52.01 -32.66 -22.52
N PHE A 560 52.57 -31.53 -22.08
CA PHE A 560 53.64 -30.84 -22.80
C PHE A 560 54.96 -31.62 -22.81
N TRP A 561 55.24 -32.40 -21.75
CA TRP A 561 56.39 -33.31 -21.69
C TRP A 561 56.21 -34.57 -22.54
N LEU A 562 55.00 -35.12 -22.62
CA LEU A 562 54.71 -36.33 -23.42
C LEU A 562 54.61 -36.05 -24.93
N SER A 563 54.20 -34.84 -25.32
CA SER A 563 54.07 -34.45 -26.74
C SER A 563 55.39 -34.08 -27.42
N ARG A 564 56.51 -34.04 -26.68
CA ARG A 564 57.84 -33.67 -27.22
C ARG A 564 58.70 -34.86 -27.69
N ASN A 565 58.20 -36.09 -27.55
CA ASN A 565 58.87 -37.31 -28.04
C ASN A 565 57.86 -38.26 -28.69
N LYS A 566 57.52 -38.02 -29.96
CA LYS A 566 57.49 -39.05 -31.01
C LYS A 566 57.10 -38.49 -32.37
N GLU A 567 57.88 -38.95 -33.35
CA GLU A 567 57.94 -38.55 -34.74
C GLU A 567 56.67 -38.88 -35.55
N VAL A 568 56.57 -38.10 -36.63
CA VAL A 568 55.63 -38.17 -37.75
C VAL A 568 55.81 -39.45 -38.58
N LYS A 569 54.72 -40.01 -39.10
CA LYS A 569 54.74 -40.86 -40.31
C LYS A 569 53.66 -40.41 -41.30
N SER A 570 54.14 -40.17 -42.51
CA SER A 570 53.51 -39.61 -43.72
C SER A 570 52.67 -40.60 -44.51
N LEU A 571 51.75 -40.08 -45.34
CA LEU A 571 51.63 -40.41 -46.78
C LEU A 571 50.77 -39.36 -47.52
N SER A 572 51.36 -38.75 -48.54
CA SER A 572 50.82 -37.89 -49.60
C SER A 572 50.28 -38.76 -50.76
N ASP A 573 49.48 -38.34 -51.76
CA ASP A 573 49.61 -37.21 -52.70
C ASP A 573 48.37 -37.14 -53.67
N ASN A 574 48.15 -35.97 -54.30
CA ASN A 574 47.66 -35.75 -55.70
C ASN A 574 46.16 -36.03 -56.09
N ILE A 575 45.33 -35.25 -56.82
CA ILE A 575 45.34 -34.01 -57.68
C ILE A 575 43.83 -33.47 -57.81
N PRO A 576 43.38 -32.52 -58.69
CA PRO A 576 43.18 -31.06 -58.50
C PRO A 576 41.78 -30.42 -58.83
N THR A 577 41.69 -29.09 -58.61
CA THR A 577 40.97 -27.98 -59.33
C THR A 577 39.61 -28.22 -60.02
N ALA A 578 38.61 -27.39 -59.68
CA ALA A 578 38.23 -26.19 -60.46
C ALA A 578 37.04 -25.43 -59.82
N ILE A 579 37.18 -24.11 -59.75
CA ILE A 579 36.18 -23.11 -59.30
C ILE A 579 35.58 -22.43 -60.54
N ARG A 580 34.26 -22.17 -60.52
CA ARG A 580 33.59 -21.03 -61.17
C ARG A 580 32.48 -20.57 -60.22
N ASP A 581 32.69 -19.45 -59.55
CA ASP A 581 32.14 -18.13 -59.87
C ASP A 581 30.76 -17.90 -59.22
N ILE A 582 30.77 -17.27 -58.04
CA ILE A 582 29.67 -16.42 -57.55
C ILE A 582 30.30 -15.14 -56.99
N PRO A 583 29.78 -13.94 -57.35
CA PRO A 583 30.50 -12.68 -57.14
C PRO A 583 30.46 -12.16 -55.71
N GLU A 584 31.46 -11.35 -55.43
CA GLU A 584 31.65 -10.45 -54.30
C GLU A 584 30.49 -9.46 -54.11
N GLY A 585 30.24 -9.11 -52.84
CA GLY A 585 29.31 -8.06 -52.45
C GLY A 585 29.47 -7.72 -50.98
N SER A 586 30.59 -7.08 -50.63
CA SER A 586 30.92 -6.62 -49.30
C SER A 586 30.13 -5.36 -48.86
N LYS A 587 29.77 -5.34 -47.57
CA LYS A 587 29.72 -4.17 -46.66
C LYS A 587 28.64 -3.08 -46.87
N LYS A 588 27.64 -3.07 -45.98
CA LYS A 588 27.48 -2.15 -44.83
C LYS A 588 26.02 -2.21 -44.36
N LEU A 589 25.76 -2.71 -43.14
CA LEU A 589 24.46 -2.59 -42.49
C LEU A 589 24.51 -1.38 -41.54
N GLU A 590 23.68 -0.38 -41.85
CA GLU A 590 23.16 0.58 -40.89
C GLU A 590 22.14 -0.14 -39.99
N ASN A 591 22.21 0.14 -38.69
CA ASN A 591 21.20 -0.30 -37.74
C ASN A 591 19.91 0.50 -37.96
N LYS A 592 18.84 -0.22 -38.29
CA LYS A 592 17.47 0.28 -38.21
C LYS A 592 16.69 -0.68 -37.31
N GLU A 593 16.27 -0.16 -36.16
CA GLU A 593 15.35 -0.79 -35.24
C GLU A 593 14.03 -1.10 -35.97
N ILE A 594 13.53 -2.33 -35.81
CA ILE A 594 12.17 -2.72 -36.17
C ILE A 594 11.45 -3.04 -34.86
N GLU A 595 10.36 -2.30 -34.64
CA GLU A 595 9.35 -2.51 -33.62
C GLU A 595 8.79 -3.94 -33.71
N LEU A 596 8.75 -4.66 -32.59
CA LEU A 596 7.99 -5.90 -32.46
C LEU A 596 6.55 -5.54 -32.09
N GLU A 597 5.70 -5.54 -33.12
CA GLU A 597 4.24 -5.53 -33.01
C GLU A 597 3.75 -6.74 -32.20
N GLY A 598 2.62 -6.54 -31.51
CA GLY A 598 2.01 -7.49 -30.58
C GLY A 598 1.70 -8.85 -31.20
N GLU A 599 2.01 -9.91 -30.46
CA GLU A 599 1.54 -11.25 -30.74
C GLU A 599 0.04 -11.36 -30.40
N ASN A 600 -0.80 -11.03 -31.39
CA ASN A 600 -2.11 -11.67 -31.52
C ASN A 600 -1.87 -13.14 -31.89
N ILE A 601 -2.13 -14.05 -30.96
CA ILE A 601 -2.23 -15.48 -31.29
C ILE A 601 -3.48 -15.66 -32.15
N LEU A 602 -3.26 -15.87 -33.44
CA LEU A 602 -4.25 -16.29 -34.42
C LEU A 602 -4.82 -17.66 -34.02
N VAL A 603 -6.04 -17.69 -33.46
CA VAL A 603 -6.95 -18.83 -33.62
C VAL A 603 -7.90 -18.46 -34.75
N THR A 604 -7.61 -19.03 -35.92
CA THR A 604 -8.34 -18.76 -37.17
C THR A 604 -9.40 -19.83 -37.35
N LYS A 605 -10.53 -19.68 -36.65
CA LYS A 605 -11.81 -20.30 -37.01
C LYS A 605 -12.92 -19.42 -36.44
N SER A 606 -13.86 -19.00 -37.28
CA SER A 606 -15.04 -18.25 -36.84
C SER A 606 -15.76 -19.05 -35.74
N ILE A 607 -15.79 -18.52 -34.52
CA ILE A 607 -16.62 -19.08 -33.45
C ILE A 607 -18.07 -18.93 -33.93
N GLU A 608 -18.77 -20.05 -34.12
CA GLU A 608 -20.23 -20.01 -34.24
C GLU A 608 -20.77 -19.47 -32.91
N ASN A 609 -21.38 -18.29 -32.93
CA ASN A 609 -22.06 -17.74 -31.75
C ASN A 609 -23.45 -18.40 -31.66
N TYR A 610 -23.65 -19.26 -30.67
CA TYR A 610 -24.91 -19.94 -30.40
C TYR A 610 -25.88 -19.06 -29.60
N PHE A 611 -25.37 -18.09 -28.85
CA PHE A 611 -26.19 -17.23 -28.00
C PHE A 611 -26.09 -15.75 -28.40
N ASP A 612 -27.22 -15.07 -28.47
CA ASP A 612 -27.28 -13.63 -28.73
C ASP A 612 -27.39 -12.85 -27.41
N ARG A 613 -26.32 -12.13 -27.06
CA ARG A 613 -26.27 -11.21 -25.90
C ARG A 613 -26.55 -9.76 -26.26
N SER A 614 -26.88 -9.46 -27.53
CA SER A 614 -27.02 -8.08 -28.01
C SER A 614 -28.33 -7.42 -27.60
N ARG A 615 -29.36 -8.21 -27.25
CA ARG A 615 -30.71 -7.75 -26.87
C ARG A 615 -31.35 -8.73 -25.89
N SER A 616 -32.34 -8.27 -25.13
CA SER A 616 -33.14 -9.07 -24.20
C SER A 616 -32.28 -10.02 -23.35
N ALA A 617 -31.20 -9.50 -22.76
CA ALA A 617 -30.17 -10.33 -22.15
C ALA A 617 -29.81 -9.84 -20.74
N ILE A 618 -29.70 -10.77 -19.80
CA ILE A 618 -29.13 -10.55 -18.46
C ILE A 618 -27.87 -11.39 -18.36
N SER A 619 -26.73 -10.75 -18.16
CA SER A 619 -25.44 -11.40 -18.05
C SER A 619 -24.88 -11.34 -16.63
N LEU A 620 -24.57 -12.51 -16.09
CA LEU A 620 -23.97 -12.75 -14.78
C LEU A 620 -22.59 -13.41 -14.90
N LEU A 621 -22.27 -14.04 -16.03
CA LEU A 621 -20.96 -14.66 -16.28
C LEU A 621 -19.96 -13.59 -16.73
N GLY A 622 -18.86 -13.46 -15.98
CA GLY A 622 -17.92 -12.36 -16.07
C GLY A 622 -18.44 -11.08 -15.42
N THR A 623 -18.57 -10.00 -16.19
CA THR A 623 -19.08 -8.71 -15.68
C THR A 623 -20.60 -8.61 -15.86
N PHE A 624 -21.29 -8.16 -14.81
CA PHE A 624 -22.72 -7.91 -14.86
C PHE A 624 -23.11 -6.95 -15.99
N ASN A 625 -23.98 -7.38 -16.90
CA ASN A 625 -24.48 -6.57 -18.01
C ASN A 625 -25.97 -6.87 -18.26
N VAL A 626 -26.76 -5.87 -18.66
CA VAL A 626 -28.18 -6.04 -18.99
C VAL A 626 -28.51 -5.27 -20.27
N ARG A 627 -29.17 -5.93 -21.22
CA ARG A 627 -29.63 -5.40 -22.50
C ARG A 627 -31.15 -5.45 -22.58
N ASP A 628 -31.75 -4.34 -23.00
CA ASP A 628 -33.20 -4.26 -23.24
C ASP A 628 -33.63 -4.96 -24.55
N LYS A 629 -34.95 -5.01 -24.82
CA LYS A 629 -35.54 -5.62 -26.03
C LYS A 629 -35.00 -5.01 -27.34
N GLU A 630 -34.61 -3.74 -27.28
CA GLU A 630 -34.08 -2.95 -28.39
C GLU A 630 -32.56 -3.09 -28.56
N GLY A 631 -31.87 -3.68 -27.58
CA GLY A 631 -30.42 -3.91 -27.55
C GLY A 631 -29.59 -2.80 -26.90
N ASN A 632 -30.23 -1.82 -26.25
CA ASN A 632 -29.54 -0.79 -25.50
C ASN A 632 -28.97 -1.38 -24.20
N ASP A 633 -27.80 -0.88 -23.81
CA ASP A 633 -27.19 -1.22 -22.53
C ASP A 633 -27.90 -0.46 -21.40
N ILE A 634 -28.72 -1.18 -20.63
CA ILE A 634 -29.44 -0.63 -19.48
C ILE A 634 -28.80 -1.05 -18.14
N THR A 635 -27.59 -1.60 -18.17
CA THR A 635 -26.86 -2.05 -16.96
C THR A 635 -26.79 -0.95 -15.89
N SER A 636 -26.59 0.30 -16.32
CA SER A 636 -26.49 1.46 -15.43
C SER A 636 -27.80 1.79 -14.68
N ASN A 637 -28.95 1.36 -15.20
CA ASN A 637 -30.25 1.54 -14.53
C ASN A 637 -30.38 0.65 -13.28
N PHE A 638 -29.60 -0.42 -13.20
CA PHE A 638 -29.54 -1.31 -12.03
C PHE A 638 -28.56 -0.74 -10.99
N THR A 639 -29.06 0.16 -10.14
CA THR A 639 -28.32 0.63 -8.93
C THR A 639 -27.77 -0.56 -8.12
N PRO A 640 -26.72 -0.40 -7.29
CA PRO A 640 -26.13 -1.51 -6.55
C PRO A 640 -27.16 -2.40 -5.81
N ARG A 641 -28.17 -1.79 -5.18
CA ARG A 641 -29.25 -2.52 -4.51
C ARG A 641 -30.20 -3.23 -5.47
N LEU A 642 -30.51 -2.64 -6.63
CA LEU A 642 -31.31 -3.29 -7.67
C LEU A 642 -30.54 -4.46 -8.30
N LYS A 643 -29.24 -4.29 -8.57
CA LYS A 643 -28.34 -5.36 -9.02
C LYS A 643 -28.31 -6.49 -8.00
N SER A 644 -28.01 -6.22 -6.73
CA SER A 644 -27.97 -7.27 -5.70
C SER A 644 -29.31 -7.98 -5.53
N LEU A 645 -30.43 -7.26 -5.61
CA LEU A 645 -31.77 -7.86 -5.58
C LEU A 645 -32.02 -8.77 -6.78
N LEU A 646 -31.73 -8.32 -7.99
CA LEU A 646 -31.88 -9.13 -9.21
C LEU A 646 -31.01 -10.38 -9.14
N VAL A 647 -29.72 -10.23 -8.82
CA VAL A 647 -28.76 -11.33 -8.69
C VAL A 647 -29.25 -12.35 -7.66
N LEU A 648 -29.64 -11.92 -6.46
CA LEU A 648 -30.19 -12.83 -5.44
C LEU A 648 -31.40 -13.60 -5.94
N LEU A 649 -32.34 -12.92 -6.61
CA LEU A 649 -33.53 -13.57 -7.13
C LEU A 649 -33.18 -14.60 -8.21
N ILE A 650 -32.26 -14.30 -9.13
CA ILE A 650 -31.83 -15.24 -10.17
C ILE A 650 -31.16 -16.46 -9.52
N LEU A 651 -30.14 -16.24 -8.68
CA LEU A 651 -29.36 -17.33 -8.07
C LEU A 651 -30.21 -18.24 -7.19
N TYR A 652 -31.14 -17.68 -6.41
CA TYR A 652 -32.04 -18.49 -5.57
C TYR A 652 -33.18 -19.15 -6.33
N THR A 653 -33.54 -18.65 -7.52
CA THR A 653 -34.50 -19.33 -8.40
C THR A 653 -33.90 -20.63 -8.92
N GLU A 654 -32.61 -20.63 -9.30
CA GLU A 654 -31.91 -21.84 -9.74
C GLU A 654 -31.55 -22.78 -8.57
N LYS A 655 -31.16 -22.22 -7.41
CA LYS A 655 -30.80 -23.03 -6.23
C LYS A 655 -31.99 -23.73 -5.57
N ASN A 656 -33.19 -23.15 -5.65
CA ASN A 656 -34.40 -23.68 -5.00
C ASN A 656 -35.65 -23.38 -5.83
N GLU A 657 -36.43 -24.42 -6.16
CA GLU A 657 -37.67 -24.28 -6.95
C GLU A 657 -38.69 -23.28 -6.37
N ARG A 658 -38.67 -23.09 -5.04
CA ARG A 658 -39.54 -22.12 -4.35
C ARG A 658 -38.98 -20.69 -4.35
N GLY A 659 -37.70 -20.50 -4.63
CA GLY A 659 -37.00 -19.22 -4.57
C GLY A 659 -36.49 -18.86 -3.16
N ILE A 660 -36.28 -17.57 -2.92
CA ILE A 660 -35.79 -17.04 -1.65
C ILE A 660 -36.93 -16.59 -0.74
N LEU A 661 -36.86 -16.93 0.55
CA LEU A 661 -37.82 -16.42 1.53
C LEU A 661 -37.73 -14.90 1.60
N THR A 662 -38.87 -14.21 1.53
CA THR A 662 -38.92 -12.73 1.52
C THR A 662 -38.18 -12.13 2.70
N ARG A 663 -38.30 -12.72 3.89
CA ARG A 663 -37.59 -12.27 5.11
C ARG A 663 -36.07 -12.44 4.96
N LYS A 664 -35.61 -13.62 4.54
CA LYS A 664 -34.17 -13.90 4.32
C LYS A 664 -33.54 -12.92 3.33
N MET A 665 -34.20 -12.67 2.19
CA MET A 665 -33.76 -11.68 1.21
C MET A 665 -33.72 -10.26 1.80
N THR A 666 -34.73 -9.91 2.63
CA THR A 666 -34.79 -8.59 3.27
C THR A 666 -33.61 -8.42 4.23
N ASP A 667 -33.35 -9.43 5.06
CA ASP A 667 -32.25 -9.42 6.03
C ASP A 667 -30.89 -9.38 5.32
N MET A 668 -30.73 -10.07 4.18
CA MET A 668 -29.50 -10.05 3.38
C MET A 668 -29.19 -8.68 2.74
N LEU A 669 -30.22 -7.93 2.35
CA LEU A 669 -30.05 -6.66 1.62
C LEU A 669 -30.20 -5.41 2.50
N TRP A 670 -30.90 -5.51 3.63
CA TRP A 670 -31.22 -4.38 4.50
C TRP A 670 -31.09 -4.76 5.99
N SER A 671 -30.05 -5.52 6.35
CA SER A 671 -29.73 -5.89 7.74
C SER A 671 -29.52 -4.70 8.66
N ASP A 672 -29.15 -3.54 8.11
CA ASP A 672 -28.87 -2.29 8.81
C ASP A 672 -30.13 -1.43 9.08
N LYS A 673 -31.32 -1.91 8.69
CA LYS A 673 -32.59 -1.18 8.82
C LYS A 673 -33.55 -1.89 9.77
N ASP A 674 -34.38 -1.11 10.47
CA ASP A 674 -35.49 -1.66 11.22
C ASP A 674 -36.52 -2.34 10.30
N GLU A 675 -37.36 -3.21 10.86
CA GLU A 675 -38.29 -4.04 10.10
C GLU A 675 -39.25 -3.23 9.20
N ILE A 676 -39.66 -2.04 9.65
CA ILE A 676 -40.60 -1.18 8.90
C ILE A 676 -39.85 -0.52 7.73
N ALA A 677 -38.68 0.07 7.99
CA ALA A 677 -37.86 0.70 6.96
C ALA A 677 -37.36 -0.31 5.92
N ALA A 678 -36.91 -1.49 6.35
CA ALA A 678 -36.46 -2.58 5.48
C ALA A 678 -37.60 -3.05 4.56
N ARG A 679 -38.81 -3.24 5.11
CA ARG A 679 -40.01 -3.60 4.34
C ARG A 679 -40.37 -2.53 3.30
N ASN A 680 -40.31 -1.25 3.67
CA ASN A 680 -40.61 -0.14 2.75
C ASN A 680 -39.57 -0.07 1.61
N ASN A 681 -38.29 -0.14 1.95
CA ASN A 681 -37.20 -0.13 0.97
C ASN A 681 -37.29 -1.31 0.01
N ARG A 682 -37.57 -2.51 0.52
CA ARG A 682 -37.81 -3.70 -0.29
C ARG A 682 -38.94 -3.51 -1.28
N ASN A 683 -40.10 -3.03 -0.82
CA ASN A 683 -41.28 -2.88 -1.68
C ASN A 683 -41.02 -1.85 -2.81
N VAL A 684 -40.34 -0.74 -2.49
CA VAL A 684 -39.95 0.27 -3.49
C VAL A 684 -38.94 -0.31 -4.48
N THR A 685 -37.94 -1.04 -4.00
CA THR A 685 -36.90 -1.65 -4.84
C THR A 685 -37.47 -2.73 -5.75
N LEU A 686 -38.35 -3.59 -5.24
CA LEU A 686 -39.08 -4.59 -6.05
C LEU A 686 -39.95 -3.93 -7.12
N ARG A 687 -40.60 -2.81 -6.81
CA ARG A 687 -41.39 -2.07 -7.81
C ARG A 687 -40.50 -1.53 -8.93
N LYS A 688 -39.36 -0.93 -8.60
CA LYS A 688 -38.39 -0.44 -9.60
C LYS A 688 -37.80 -1.59 -10.42
N LEU A 689 -37.48 -2.71 -9.79
CA LEU A 689 -36.95 -3.88 -10.48
C LEU A 689 -37.93 -4.42 -11.52
N ARG A 690 -39.23 -4.52 -11.19
CA ARG A 690 -40.26 -4.96 -12.14
C ARG A 690 -40.31 -4.08 -13.40
N VAL A 691 -40.25 -2.76 -13.23
CA VAL A 691 -40.21 -1.82 -14.37
C VAL A 691 -38.99 -2.07 -15.27
N LEU A 692 -37.81 -2.27 -14.68
CA LEU A 692 -36.61 -2.57 -15.48
C LEU A 692 -36.69 -3.92 -16.18
N LEU A 693 -37.30 -4.93 -15.54
CA LEU A 693 -37.49 -6.24 -16.16
C LEU A 693 -38.47 -6.20 -17.34
N GLU A 694 -39.47 -5.32 -17.31
CA GLU A 694 -40.36 -5.05 -18.45
C GLU A 694 -39.61 -4.44 -19.65
N GLU A 695 -38.55 -3.65 -19.41
CA GLU A 695 -37.66 -3.13 -20.47
C GLU A 695 -36.79 -4.25 -21.05
N VAL A 696 -36.27 -5.15 -20.20
CA VAL A 696 -35.45 -6.30 -20.62
C VAL A 696 -36.24 -7.27 -21.50
N GLY A 697 -37.47 -7.59 -21.10
CA GLY A 697 -38.10 -8.78 -21.63
C GLY A 697 -39.41 -9.12 -20.97
N ASP A 698 -39.79 -10.39 -21.09
CA ASP A 698 -40.90 -10.98 -20.37
C ASP A 698 -40.35 -11.77 -19.17
N VAL A 699 -39.93 -11.02 -18.13
CA VAL A 699 -39.36 -11.55 -16.88
C VAL A 699 -40.21 -11.09 -15.70
N GLU A 700 -40.79 -12.03 -14.96
CA GLU A 700 -41.68 -11.71 -13.84
C GLU A 700 -41.07 -12.06 -12.48
N VAL A 701 -41.24 -11.18 -11.49
CA VAL A 701 -40.94 -11.49 -10.08
C VAL A 701 -42.21 -11.95 -9.36
N ILE A 702 -42.29 -13.26 -9.11
CA ILE A 702 -43.44 -13.93 -8.50
C ILE A 702 -43.27 -13.99 -6.98
N SER A 703 -44.37 -13.79 -6.27
CA SER A 703 -44.47 -14.02 -4.83
C SER A 703 -45.44 -15.18 -4.57
N ASP A 704 -44.94 -16.28 -4.02
CA ASP A 704 -45.76 -17.44 -3.65
C ASP A 704 -45.39 -17.95 -2.26
N GLY A 705 -46.37 -18.13 -1.37
CA GLY A 705 -46.16 -18.64 -0.01
C GLY A 705 -45.14 -17.87 0.86
N GLY A 706 -44.88 -16.59 0.56
CA GLY A 706 -43.85 -15.78 1.23
C GLY A 706 -42.45 -15.90 0.63
N PHE A 707 -42.28 -16.62 -0.47
CA PHE A 707 -41.06 -16.72 -1.26
C PHE A 707 -41.12 -15.86 -2.51
N LEU A 708 -39.96 -15.39 -2.97
CA LEU A 708 -39.77 -14.62 -4.18
C LEU A 708 -38.88 -15.39 -5.16
N LYS A 709 -39.29 -15.44 -6.43
CA LYS A 709 -38.50 -16.02 -7.53
C LYS A 709 -38.74 -15.31 -8.84
N ILE A 710 -37.85 -15.54 -9.80
CA ILE A 710 -38.01 -15.10 -11.18
C ILE A 710 -38.68 -16.19 -12.00
N ARG A 711 -39.58 -15.80 -12.89
CA ARG A 711 -40.06 -16.64 -13.99
C ARG A 711 -39.56 -16.05 -15.30
N TRP A 712 -38.89 -16.90 -16.06
CA TRP A 712 -38.39 -16.62 -17.40
C TRP A 712 -39.41 -17.10 -18.43
N ASN A 713 -39.77 -16.25 -19.38
CA ASN A 713 -40.54 -16.65 -20.57
C ASN A 713 -39.61 -16.65 -21.81
N GLU A 714 -40.03 -17.30 -22.91
CA GLU A 714 -39.19 -17.80 -24.04
C GLU A 714 -38.35 -16.76 -24.83
N SER A 715 -38.31 -15.48 -24.43
CA SER A 715 -37.68 -14.40 -25.18
C SER A 715 -36.46 -13.73 -24.52
N VAL A 716 -36.07 -14.16 -23.31
CA VAL A 716 -35.01 -13.49 -22.53
C VAL A 716 -33.86 -14.45 -22.26
N PHE A 717 -32.66 -14.03 -22.64
CA PHE A 717 -31.45 -14.79 -22.42
C PHE A 717 -30.82 -14.45 -21.06
N CYS A 718 -30.53 -15.46 -20.25
CA CYS A 718 -29.78 -15.32 -19.00
C CYS A 718 -28.62 -16.30 -19.01
N ASP A 719 -27.40 -15.80 -19.16
CA ASP A 719 -26.21 -16.64 -19.40
C ASP A 719 -25.97 -17.67 -18.30
N TYR A 720 -26.16 -17.32 -17.02
CA TYR A 720 -26.03 -18.22 -15.89
C TYR A 720 -27.09 -19.32 -15.87
N CYS A 721 -28.36 -18.97 -16.05
CA CYS A 721 -29.46 -19.94 -16.10
C CYS A 721 -29.28 -20.90 -17.27
N THR A 722 -28.93 -20.37 -18.45
CA THR A 722 -28.67 -21.19 -19.64
C THR A 722 -27.45 -22.10 -19.43
N ALA A 723 -26.38 -21.60 -18.82
CA ALA A 723 -25.20 -22.42 -18.52
C ALA A 723 -25.54 -23.61 -17.62
N LEU A 724 -26.26 -23.37 -16.51
CA LEU A 724 -26.69 -24.46 -15.62
C LEU A 724 -27.60 -25.47 -16.32
N HIS A 725 -28.55 -24.99 -17.13
CA HIS A 725 -29.43 -25.86 -17.90
C HIS A 725 -28.68 -26.74 -18.90
N CYS A 726 -27.77 -26.15 -19.69
CA CYS A 726 -26.95 -26.89 -20.65
C CYS A 726 -26.05 -27.91 -19.95
N MET A 727 -25.44 -27.56 -18.82
CA MET A 727 -24.61 -28.48 -18.03
C MET A 727 -25.43 -29.66 -17.48
N ASP A 728 -26.63 -29.42 -16.95
CA ASP A 728 -27.54 -30.48 -16.47
C ASP A 728 -27.99 -31.41 -17.62
N LEU A 729 -28.31 -30.87 -18.79
CA LEU A 729 -28.63 -31.66 -19.98
C LEU A 729 -27.44 -32.54 -20.40
N LEU A 730 -26.23 -32.00 -20.38
CA LEU A 730 -25.02 -32.75 -20.73
C LEU A 730 -24.75 -33.89 -19.72
N GLN A 731 -24.95 -33.64 -18.42
CA GLN A 731 -24.82 -34.66 -17.38
C GLN A 731 -25.86 -35.79 -17.56
N LYS A 732 -27.10 -35.46 -17.94
CA LYS A 732 -28.17 -36.45 -18.16
C LYS A 732 -28.01 -37.26 -19.45
N ASN A 733 -27.53 -36.63 -20.52
CA ASN A 733 -27.43 -37.25 -21.85
C ASN A 733 -26.07 -37.92 -22.12
N GLY A 734 -25.05 -37.62 -21.31
CA GLY A 734 -23.69 -38.14 -21.42
C GLY A 734 -22.82 -37.31 -22.39
N ALA A 735 -21.60 -36.98 -21.97
CA ALA A 735 -20.71 -36.00 -22.61
C ALA A 735 -20.26 -36.30 -24.06
N GLN A 736 -20.54 -37.49 -24.61
CA GLN A 736 -19.94 -37.96 -25.86
C GLN A 736 -20.85 -37.86 -27.11
N LYS A 737 -22.11 -37.41 -27.00
CA LYS A 737 -23.10 -37.57 -28.10
C LYS A 737 -23.59 -36.29 -28.76
N ASP A 738 -23.23 -35.10 -28.27
CA ASP A 738 -23.76 -33.84 -28.79
C ASP A 738 -22.69 -32.75 -28.86
N GLU A 739 -22.04 -32.64 -30.03
CA GLU A 739 -20.98 -31.68 -30.32
C GLU A 739 -21.51 -30.23 -30.32
N VAL A 740 -22.79 -30.02 -30.63
CA VAL A 740 -23.41 -28.69 -30.62
C VAL A 740 -23.63 -28.22 -29.19
N LEU A 741 -24.20 -29.08 -28.34
CA LEU A 741 -24.38 -28.77 -26.91
C LEU A 741 -23.03 -28.52 -26.20
N LEU A 742 -21.99 -29.27 -26.58
CA LEU A 742 -20.64 -29.05 -26.07
C LEU A 742 -20.13 -27.65 -26.44
N ASN A 743 -20.22 -27.27 -27.71
CA ASN A 743 -19.76 -25.95 -28.16
C ASN A 743 -20.56 -24.79 -27.54
N GLN A 744 -21.87 -24.99 -27.31
CA GLN A 744 -22.72 -24.06 -26.56
C GLN A 744 -22.21 -23.86 -25.13
N ILE A 745 -21.89 -24.95 -24.41
CA ILE A 745 -21.38 -24.85 -23.04
C ILE A 745 -20.02 -24.15 -23.01
N LEU A 746 -19.12 -24.50 -23.95
CA LEU A 746 -17.81 -23.84 -24.04
C LEU A 746 -17.93 -22.34 -24.35
N GLU A 747 -18.91 -21.92 -25.18
CA GLU A 747 -19.18 -20.49 -25.40
C GLU A 747 -19.62 -19.80 -24.11
N LEU A 748 -20.55 -20.39 -23.35
CA LEU A 748 -21.04 -19.82 -22.09
C LEU A 748 -19.93 -19.72 -21.04
N LEU A 749 -19.12 -20.77 -20.91
CA LEU A 749 -17.99 -20.79 -19.99
C LEU A 749 -16.89 -19.79 -20.36
N LEU A 750 -16.73 -19.46 -21.65
CA LEU A 750 -15.78 -18.45 -22.11
C LEU A 750 -16.17 -17.03 -21.66
N TYR A 751 -17.42 -16.79 -21.28
CA TYR A 751 -17.83 -15.50 -20.71
C TYR A 751 -17.20 -15.24 -19.31
N GLY A 752 -16.76 -16.30 -18.63
CA GLY A 752 -15.97 -16.22 -17.40
C GLY A 752 -16.72 -16.58 -16.12
N PRO A 753 -16.05 -16.45 -14.96
CA PRO A 753 -16.62 -16.87 -13.67
C PRO A 753 -17.79 -15.97 -13.27
N LEU A 754 -18.67 -16.50 -12.41
CA LEU A 754 -19.87 -15.79 -11.94
C LEU A 754 -19.50 -14.46 -11.26
N LEU A 755 -19.90 -13.34 -11.85
CA LEU A 755 -19.76 -11.99 -11.30
C LEU A 755 -18.34 -11.69 -10.76
N SER A 756 -17.32 -11.88 -11.59
CA SER A 756 -15.90 -11.80 -11.23
C SER A 756 -15.52 -10.57 -10.42
N ASN A 757 -16.06 -9.39 -10.79
CA ASN A 757 -15.75 -8.09 -10.17
C ASN A 757 -16.68 -7.70 -9.00
N THR A 758 -17.55 -8.60 -8.51
CA THR A 758 -18.52 -8.30 -7.43
C THR A 758 -18.10 -9.03 -6.15
N ILE A 759 -17.68 -8.30 -5.11
CA ILE A 759 -17.21 -8.87 -3.84
C ILE A 759 -18.28 -8.64 -2.77
N VAL A 760 -19.04 -9.69 -2.43
CA VAL A 760 -20.08 -9.66 -1.38
C VAL A 760 -20.22 -11.05 -0.76
N ASP A 761 -20.12 -11.15 0.57
CA ASP A 761 -20.00 -12.42 1.30
C ASP A 761 -21.05 -13.49 0.95
N TRP A 762 -22.31 -13.11 0.74
CA TRP A 762 -23.37 -14.08 0.44
C TRP A 762 -23.27 -14.68 -0.98
N LEU A 763 -22.46 -14.09 -1.85
CA LEU A 763 -22.29 -14.49 -3.25
C LEU A 763 -21.21 -15.58 -3.40
N ASP A 764 -20.27 -15.69 -2.45
CA ASP A 764 -19.10 -16.56 -2.55
C ASP A 764 -19.50 -18.04 -2.69
N GLU A 765 -20.49 -18.51 -1.92
CA GLU A 765 -21.02 -19.88 -2.05
C GLU A 765 -21.52 -20.20 -3.48
N PHE A 766 -22.11 -19.22 -4.16
CA PHE A 766 -22.61 -19.41 -5.53
C PHE A 766 -21.49 -19.38 -6.57
N LYS A 767 -20.46 -18.54 -6.35
CA LYS A 767 -19.27 -18.48 -7.20
C LYS A 767 -18.52 -19.79 -7.12
N ASP A 768 -18.25 -20.27 -5.91
CA ASP A 768 -17.54 -21.51 -5.67
C ASP A 768 -18.27 -22.70 -6.28
N ALA A 769 -19.60 -22.77 -6.10
CA ALA A 769 -20.42 -23.83 -6.68
C ALA A 769 -20.39 -23.81 -8.21
N TYR A 770 -20.50 -22.64 -8.83
CA TYR A 770 -20.47 -22.51 -10.29
C TYR A 770 -19.09 -22.82 -10.88
N SER A 771 -18.01 -22.28 -10.28
CA SER A 771 -16.64 -22.56 -10.72
C SER A 771 -16.30 -24.03 -10.54
N SER A 772 -16.68 -24.66 -9.42
CA SER A 772 -16.46 -26.09 -9.18
C SER A 772 -17.17 -26.95 -10.24
N LEU A 773 -18.45 -26.66 -10.50
CA LEU A 773 -19.22 -27.36 -11.55
C LEU A 773 -18.58 -27.21 -12.94
N SER A 774 -18.11 -25.99 -13.25
CA SER A 774 -17.47 -25.66 -14.52
C SER A 774 -16.14 -26.40 -14.69
N ILE A 775 -15.28 -26.38 -13.66
CA ILE A 775 -13.97 -27.04 -13.68
C ILE A 775 -14.12 -28.56 -13.72
N ASP A 776 -15.03 -29.15 -12.95
CA ASP A 776 -15.28 -30.60 -12.99
C ASP A 776 -15.72 -31.05 -14.38
N LEU A 777 -16.58 -30.26 -15.04
CA LEU A 777 -17.00 -30.53 -16.41
C LEU A 777 -15.84 -30.41 -17.40
N LEU A 778 -15.10 -29.30 -17.33
CA LEU A 778 -13.96 -29.04 -18.22
C LEU A 778 -12.87 -30.11 -18.06
N ARG A 779 -12.60 -30.58 -16.85
CA ARG A 779 -11.66 -31.68 -16.60
C ARG A 779 -12.10 -32.98 -17.29
N ASN A 780 -13.38 -33.33 -17.18
CA ASN A 780 -13.91 -34.52 -17.86
C ASN A 780 -13.79 -34.40 -19.38
N LEU A 781 -14.05 -33.22 -19.93
CA LEU A 781 -13.90 -32.95 -21.36
C LEU A 781 -12.43 -32.97 -21.78
N LEU A 782 -11.54 -32.40 -20.97
CA LEU A 782 -10.10 -32.38 -21.21
C LEU A 782 -9.56 -33.81 -21.36
N ASP A 783 -9.91 -34.74 -20.46
CA ASP A 783 -9.48 -36.15 -20.56
C ASP A 783 -10.01 -36.84 -21.83
N ILE A 784 -11.27 -36.57 -22.21
CA ILE A 784 -11.85 -37.14 -23.44
C ILE A 784 -11.09 -36.63 -24.68
N GLU A 785 -10.87 -35.32 -24.78
CA GLU A 785 -10.26 -34.71 -25.96
C GLU A 785 -8.75 -34.97 -26.03
N TYR A 786 -8.08 -35.08 -24.88
CA TYR A 786 -6.68 -35.51 -24.80
C TYR A 786 -6.52 -36.95 -25.33
N ARG A 787 -7.44 -37.87 -25.01
CA ARG A 787 -7.45 -39.25 -25.56
C ARG A 787 -7.76 -39.29 -27.05
N LYS A 788 -8.62 -38.39 -27.55
CA LYS A 788 -8.89 -38.24 -28.99
C LYS A 788 -7.73 -37.60 -29.75
N SER A 789 -6.74 -37.06 -29.04
CA SER A 789 -5.63 -36.26 -29.60
C SER A 789 -6.11 -35.00 -30.33
N ASP A 790 -7.25 -34.43 -29.93
CA ASP A 790 -7.74 -33.16 -30.46
C ASP A 790 -7.04 -32.00 -29.75
N ARG A 791 -5.89 -31.61 -30.29
CA ARG A 791 -5.01 -30.57 -29.72
C ARG A 791 -5.67 -29.20 -29.68
N GLU A 792 -6.49 -28.87 -30.68
CA GLU A 792 -7.18 -27.57 -30.77
C GLU A 792 -8.22 -27.45 -29.65
N MET A 793 -9.02 -28.50 -29.46
CA MET A 793 -10.02 -28.54 -28.40
C MET A 793 -9.37 -28.57 -27.01
N VAL A 794 -8.27 -29.31 -26.84
CA VAL A 794 -7.49 -29.31 -25.58
C VAL A 794 -7.03 -27.89 -25.23
N LEU A 795 -6.42 -27.15 -26.18
CA LEU A 795 -5.99 -25.77 -25.92
C LEU A 795 -7.19 -24.88 -25.54
N ARG A 796 -8.31 -24.97 -26.27
CA ARG A 796 -9.52 -24.21 -25.98
C ARG A 796 -10.08 -24.51 -24.58
N ILE A 797 -10.13 -25.78 -24.18
CA ILE A 797 -10.58 -26.19 -22.85
C ILE A 797 -9.64 -25.63 -21.78
N THR A 798 -8.33 -25.75 -21.96
CA THR A 798 -7.35 -25.24 -20.98
C THR A 798 -7.40 -23.72 -20.84
N ASP A 799 -7.64 -22.98 -21.93
CA ASP A 799 -7.86 -21.52 -21.89
C ASP A 799 -9.07 -21.15 -21.04
N ILE A 800 -10.18 -21.89 -21.20
CA ILE A 800 -11.38 -21.69 -20.40
C ILE A 800 -11.11 -22.09 -18.94
N MET A 801 -10.41 -23.20 -18.68
CA MET A 801 -10.07 -23.60 -17.31
C MET A 801 -9.28 -22.51 -16.57
N PHE A 802 -8.28 -21.90 -17.21
CA PHE A 802 -7.53 -20.78 -16.63
C PHE A 802 -8.37 -19.53 -16.34
N LEU A 803 -9.49 -19.34 -17.05
CA LEU A 803 -10.42 -18.25 -16.81
C LEU A 803 -11.22 -18.45 -15.51
N HIS A 804 -11.51 -19.70 -15.14
CA HIS A 804 -12.29 -20.05 -13.94
C HIS A 804 -11.40 -20.41 -12.75
N ASP A 805 -10.21 -20.94 -13.00
CA ASP A 805 -9.20 -21.34 -12.01
C ASP A 805 -7.78 -21.03 -12.55
N PRO A 806 -7.23 -19.84 -12.25
CA PRO A 806 -5.89 -19.44 -12.70
C PRO A 806 -4.76 -20.35 -12.21
N LEU A 807 -4.98 -21.09 -11.11
CA LEU A 807 -3.99 -21.97 -10.49
C LEU A 807 -4.22 -23.45 -10.84
N ASN A 808 -4.95 -23.72 -11.92
CA ASN A 808 -5.24 -25.09 -12.34
C ASN A 808 -4.01 -25.80 -12.92
N GLU A 809 -3.42 -26.72 -12.14
CA GLU A 809 -2.22 -27.46 -12.54
C GLU A 809 -2.47 -28.46 -13.69
N GLU A 810 -3.67 -29.05 -13.78
CA GLU A 810 -4.03 -29.98 -14.86
C GLU A 810 -4.10 -29.26 -16.21
N ALA A 811 -4.71 -28.06 -16.23
CA ALA A 811 -4.75 -27.21 -17.40
C ALA A 811 -3.34 -26.75 -17.82
N LEU A 812 -2.47 -26.43 -16.86
CA LEU A 812 -1.07 -26.11 -17.10
C LEU A 812 -0.34 -27.26 -17.77
N ALA A 813 -0.43 -28.46 -17.20
CA ALA A 813 0.22 -29.65 -17.73
C ALA A 813 -0.23 -29.95 -19.17
N ALA A 814 -1.55 -30.00 -19.40
CA ALA A 814 -2.11 -30.30 -20.72
C ALA A 814 -1.73 -29.24 -21.77
N LYS A 815 -1.82 -27.95 -21.41
CA LYS A 815 -1.52 -26.85 -22.33
C LYS A 815 -0.03 -26.78 -22.68
N CYS A 816 0.85 -26.90 -21.68
CA CYS A 816 2.30 -26.92 -21.92
C CYS A 816 2.71 -28.14 -22.76
N SER A 817 2.17 -29.33 -22.48
CA SER A 817 2.41 -30.55 -23.26
C SER A 817 2.01 -30.37 -24.73
N VAL A 818 0.78 -29.93 -25.00
CA VAL A 818 0.30 -29.73 -26.39
C VAL A 818 1.12 -28.67 -27.13
N LEU A 819 1.40 -27.52 -26.50
CA LEU A 819 2.23 -26.47 -27.12
C LEU A 819 3.64 -26.98 -27.44
N PHE A 820 4.21 -27.84 -26.59
CA PHE A 820 5.53 -28.43 -26.83
C PHE A 820 5.50 -29.41 -28.01
N LEU A 821 4.46 -30.25 -28.12
CA LEU A 821 4.23 -31.15 -29.25
C LEU A 821 4.00 -30.41 -30.58
N GLU A 822 3.45 -29.19 -30.53
CA GLU A 822 3.30 -28.30 -31.70
C GLU A 822 4.58 -27.51 -32.04
N GLY A 823 5.67 -27.69 -31.28
CA GLY A 823 6.92 -26.95 -31.46
C GLY A 823 6.89 -25.51 -30.94
N LYS A 824 5.79 -25.08 -30.29
CA LYS A 824 5.57 -23.73 -29.73
C LYS A 824 6.21 -23.57 -28.35
N LYS A 825 7.49 -23.94 -28.22
CA LYS A 825 8.22 -23.99 -26.93
C LYS A 825 8.29 -22.65 -26.19
N GLY A 826 8.43 -21.54 -26.93
CA GLY A 826 8.44 -20.20 -26.33
C GLY A 826 7.12 -19.83 -25.67
N ILE A 827 6.00 -20.17 -26.31
CA ILE A 827 4.65 -19.94 -25.77
C ILE A 827 4.42 -20.84 -24.55
N ALA A 828 4.85 -22.11 -24.59
CA ALA A 828 4.77 -23.01 -23.45
C ALA A 828 5.55 -22.47 -22.22
N LYS A 829 6.75 -21.91 -22.44
CA LYS A 829 7.53 -21.26 -21.37
C LYS A 829 6.84 -20.02 -20.81
N SER A 830 6.27 -19.17 -21.67
CA SER A 830 5.52 -17.99 -21.24
C SER A 830 4.29 -18.34 -20.42
N VAL A 831 3.53 -19.38 -20.82
CA VAL A 831 2.38 -19.90 -20.06
C VAL A 831 2.82 -20.38 -18.68
N TYR A 832 3.90 -21.16 -18.62
CA TYR A 832 4.47 -21.67 -17.37
C TYR A 832 4.97 -20.57 -16.45
N ASP A 833 5.71 -19.58 -16.97
CA ASP A 833 6.25 -18.49 -16.16
C ASP A 833 5.16 -17.61 -15.57
N ARG A 834 4.10 -17.34 -16.35
CA ARG A 834 2.92 -16.64 -15.87
C ARG A 834 2.21 -17.42 -14.76
N PHE A 835 2.07 -18.75 -14.92
CA PHE A 835 1.50 -19.60 -13.88
C PHE A 835 2.33 -19.56 -12.60
N CYS A 836 3.66 -19.73 -12.69
CA CYS A 836 4.54 -19.68 -11.52
C CYS A 836 4.47 -18.34 -10.79
N LYS A 837 4.36 -17.23 -11.55
CA LYS A 837 4.17 -15.91 -10.98
C LYS A 837 2.84 -15.82 -10.21
N GLU A 838 1.73 -16.21 -10.83
CA GLU A 838 0.39 -16.19 -10.21
C GLU A 838 0.32 -17.11 -8.98
N TYR A 839 0.94 -18.29 -9.05
CA TYR A 839 1.03 -19.25 -7.96
C TYR A 839 1.77 -18.66 -6.76
N ARG A 840 2.90 -17.96 -7.00
CA ARG A 840 3.66 -17.28 -5.94
C ARG A 840 2.90 -16.10 -5.35
N GLU A 841 2.24 -15.31 -6.18
CA GLU A 841 1.44 -14.15 -5.74
C GLU A 841 0.22 -14.58 -4.91
N SER A 842 -0.41 -15.72 -5.27
CA SER A 842 -1.61 -16.22 -4.59
C SER A 842 -1.33 -17.08 -3.36
N LEU A 843 -0.29 -17.93 -3.38
CA LEU A 843 -0.03 -18.93 -2.33
C LEU A 843 1.24 -18.63 -1.50
N GLY A 844 2.07 -17.66 -1.91
CA GLY A 844 3.27 -17.26 -1.17
C GLY A 844 4.46 -18.24 -1.28
N GLU A 845 4.35 -19.31 -2.07
CA GLU A 845 5.45 -20.26 -2.32
C GLU A 845 5.70 -20.47 -3.82
N ASP A 846 6.90 -20.96 -4.16
CA ASP A 846 7.27 -21.27 -5.55
C ASP A 846 6.65 -22.58 -6.04
N TYR A 847 6.22 -22.60 -7.31
CA TYR A 847 5.70 -23.80 -7.94
C TYR A 847 6.80 -24.86 -8.14
N LYS A 848 6.58 -26.06 -7.60
CA LYS A 848 7.63 -27.08 -7.43
C LYS A 848 7.88 -27.96 -8.66
N ILE A 849 6.96 -27.99 -9.63
CA ILE A 849 7.07 -28.86 -10.81
C ILE A 849 7.72 -28.09 -11.96
N PRO A 850 8.91 -28.48 -12.44
CA PRO A 850 9.59 -27.78 -13.53
C PRO A 850 8.89 -28.01 -14.88
N LEU A 851 8.96 -27.03 -15.79
CA LEU A 851 8.38 -27.12 -17.14
C LEU A 851 8.77 -28.40 -17.89
N SER A 852 10.02 -28.85 -17.75
CA SER A 852 10.49 -30.07 -18.43
C SER A 852 9.65 -31.29 -18.06
N LYS A 853 9.20 -31.39 -16.80
CA LYS A 853 8.40 -32.51 -16.30
C LYS A 853 6.93 -32.43 -16.75
N LEU A 854 6.44 -31.24 -17.10
CA LEU A 854 5.10 -31.05 -17.67
C LEU A 854 5.05 -31.34 -19.18
N CYS A 855 6.21 -31.39 -19.83
CA CYS A 855 6.35 -31.60 -21.28
C CYS A 855 6.94 -32.98 -21.63
N GLU A 856 7.15 -33.85 -20.63
CA GLU A 856 7.42 -35.29 -20.78
C GLU A 856 6.12 -36.03 -21.06
#